data_AF-A0A524FGT2-F1
#
_entry.id   AF-A0A524FGT2-F1
#
_cell.length_a   1.000
_cell.length_b   1.000
_cell.length_c   1.000
_cell.angle_alpha   90.00
_cell.angle_beta   90.00
_cell.angle_gamma   90.00
#
_symmetry.space_group_name_H-M   'P 1'
#
loop_
_entity.id
_entity.type
_entity.pdbx_description
1 polymer ?
#
loop_
_entity_poly.entity_id
_entity_poly.type
_entity_poly.pdbx_seq_one_letter_code
_entity_poly.pdbx_strand_id
1 'polypeptide(L)'
;MSQINGVIVPSIIFFDENSQIDFELNSVLFKHIFLNGANAILIFNTIDEYFKDNIDQQIKLIKKAYKSTENKIPLMLGINGEELDDIIEQVEVLGKKFNELNFIFTPQFSEKRNSSELKSYFENILSSLTLENPIFLYNNPLQFARNEIEPEILRNLVEFPNLKGIIDASDKINFYKANINLLNENFSVFCSNPAKFSTFLQLIPKDKRKYSGIVPSVGNLVNLGAKLFKAALEDNILEIIQIQELINDIRDKIYFKSEKGQRFFGLKYAFLYLYRDLLSINLDDYHFDLDNTSKDVIEATVNYLINQKHIYQLYSVNKEEIYRLDEVIKLFSDIPILNEQGKIKKIKGPLHGTFNTNYRVNFEDSQFLFRFRTSESFPYENIVKEKLLFPFLGDLNPNSFKKIDQIIKSQKGSYIFNKQKPPKVPIGNLIYYDETKQKIPYIFTIIDYIHGKPMNQIIKQYLEKNQSITTTKFLNLFSNLGENLAKLHDIKFDSFYEKITDIGSKRKKTWFEIINAELEYEIQEAKKSKLENIKEIEDYFMDNMALIEEEIEAVVVHNDYQAQNIIVKDESGIIRINGLIDFDDWRIGVRTLDFVKFNLQTLKQLGEIKLKEAFFDSYARYWNHTIDKKFEKKIEIYTLLWLLKVYNSSEDTKYKPYLFEIKKILDIN
;
A
#
# COMPACT_ATOMS: atom_id res chain seq x y z
N MET A 1 -24.64 -1.33 -18.80
CA MET A 1 -23.60 -0.56 -18.10
C MET A 1 -23.55 -0.97 -16.64
N SER A 2 -22.40 -0.90 -15.99
CA SER A 2 -22.26 -1.25 -14.56
C SER A 2 -22.90 -0.18 -13.67
N GLN A 3 -23.65 -0.62 -12.65
CA GLN A 3 -24.25 0.25 -11.64
C GLN A 3 -23.19 1.10 -10.92
N ILE A 4 -23.43 2.41 -10.77
CA ILE A 4 -22.57 3.28 -9.96
C ILE A 4 -22.88 3.07 -8.49
N ASN A 5 -21.84 2.85 -7.69
CA ASN A 5 -21.89 2.74 -6.22
C ASN A 5 -20.55 3.17 -5.63
N GLY A 6 -20.50 3.36 -4.31
CA GLY A 6 -19.29 3.77 -3.60
C GLY A 6 -19.04 5.26 -3.60
N VAL A 7 -17.82 5.68 -3.93
CA VAL A 7 -17.37 7.07 -3.77
C VAL A 7 -17.46 7.83 -5.09
N ILE A 8 -18.37 8.80 -5.16
CA ILE A 8 -18.43 9.77 -6.25
C ILE A 8 -17.68 11.02 -5.81
N VAL A 9 -16.62 11.42 -6.50
CA VAL A 9 -15.93 12.67 -6.17
C VAL A 9 -16.47 13.79 -7.06
N PRO A 10 -17.12 14.83 -6.49
CA PRO A 10 -17.50 16.02 -7.24
C PRO A 10 -16.24 16.85 -7.50
N SER A 11 -15.71 16.75 -8.72
CA SER A 11 -14.47 17.38 -9.10
C SER A 11 -14.59 18.90 -9.05
N ILE A 12 -13.61 19.56 -8.41
CA ILE A 12 -13.36 20.97 -8.70
C ILE A 12 -12.88 21.10 -10.16
N ILE A 13 -13.03 22.30 -10.74
CA ILE A 13 -12.50 22.61 -12.08
C ILE A 13 -11.53 23.78 -11.99
N PHE A 14 -10.38 23.62 -12.63
CA PHE A 14 -9.37 24.67 -12.77
C PHE A 14 -9.50 25.39 -14.12
N PHE A 15 -9.20 26.67 -14.09
CA PHE A 15 -9.24 27.56 -15.25
C PHE A 15 -7.91 28.30 -15.34
N ASP A 16 -7.52 28.69 -16.56
CA ASP A 16 -6.36 29.52 -16.81
C ASP A 16 -6.69 31.02 -16.61
N GLU A 17 -5.68 31.87 -16.78
CA GLU A 17 -5.78 33.33 -16.66
C GLU A 17 -6.81 33.97 -17.61
N ASN A 18 -7.13 33.32 -18.74
CA ASN A 18 -8.12 33.78 -19.71
C ASN A 18 -9.52 33.23 -19.42
N SER A 19 -9.73 32.67 -18.22
CA SER A 19 -10.96 31.99 -17.85
C SER A 19 -11.32 30.93 -18.89
N GLN A 20 -10.35 30.12 -19.35
CA GLN A 20 -10.60 28.91 -20.13
C GLN A 20 -10.27 27.69 -19.28
N ILE A 21 -10.86 26.53 -19.59
CA ILE A 21 -10.56 25.32 -18.83
C ILE A 21 -9.07 24.95 -18.96
N ASP A 22 -8.37 24.85 -17.83
CA ASP A 22 -6.99 24.36 -17.78
C ASP A 22 -6.99 22.84 -17.92
N PHE A 23 -6.90 22.36 -19.16
CA PHE A 23 -6.99 20.94 -19.44
C PHE A 23 -5.88 20.10 -18.81
N GLU A 24 -4.68 20.63 -18.61
CA GLU A 24 -3.57 19.86 -18.05
C GLU A 24 -3.69 19.76 -16.54
N LEU A 25 -3.97 20.85 -15.85
CA LEU A 25 -4.19 20.83 -14.41
C LEU A 25 -5.42 19.99 -14.03
N ASN A 26 -6.52 20.09 -14.79
CA ASN A 26 -7.67 19.20 -14.59
C ASN A 26 -7.32 17.73 -14.90
N SER A 27 -6.43 17.44 -15.86
CA SER A 27 -5.98 16.07 -16.11
C SER A 27 -5.24 15.47 -14.93
N VAL A 28 -4.38 16.26 -14.26
CA VAL A 28 -3.69 15.89 -13.01
C VAL A 28 -4.71 15.64 -11.90
N LEU A 29 -5.69 16.54 -11.74
CA LEU A 29 -6.76 16.40 -10.76
C LEU A 29 -7.58 15.12 -10.96
N PHE A 30 -8.07 14.85 -12.17
CA PHE A 30 -8.86 13.65 -12.44
C PHE A 30 -8.07 12.38 -12.16
N LYS A 31 -6.77 12.38 -12.50
CA LYS A 31 -5.90 11.25 -12.19
C LYS A 31 -5.69 11.08 -10.70
N HIS A 32 -5.48 12.17 -9.96
CA HIS A 32 -5.37 12.15 -8.51
C HIS A 32 -6.64 11.61 -7.84
N ILE A 33 -7.81 12.11 -8.25
CA ILE A 33 -9.12 11.63 -7.78
C ILE A 33 -9.28 10.12 -8.02
N PHE A 34 -8.96 9.66 -9.23
CA PHE A 34 -9.01 8.25 -9.59
C PHE A 34 -8.10 7.39 -8.71
N LEU A 35 -6.84 7.80 -8.52
CA LEU A 35 -5.87 7.06 -7.70
C LEU A 35 -6.22 7.10 -6.21
N ASN A 36 -6.93 8.13 -5.74
CA ASN A 36 -7.46 8.21 -4.37
C ASN A 36 -8.68 7.30 -4.11
N GLY A 37 -9.04 6.43 -5.05
CA GLY A 37 -10.05 5.40 -4.85
C GLY A 37 -11.47 5.87 -5.13
N ALA A 38 -11.65 6.91 -5.95
CA ALA A 38 -12.96 7.27 -6.48
C ALA A 38 -13.55 6.12 -7.32
N ASN A 39 -14.84 5.84 -7.14
CA ASN A 39 -15.60 4.91 -7.97
C ASN A 39 -16.27 5.62 -9.16
N ALA A 40 -16.46 6.94 -9.09
CA ALA A 40 -16.89 7.78 -10.20
C ALA A 40 -16.37 9.22 -10.00
N ILE A 41 -16.25 9.96 -11.10
CA ILE A 41 -15.96 11.41 -11.06
C ILE A 41 -17.20 12.15 -11.55
N LEU A 42 -17.70 13.07 -10.72
CA LEU A 42 -18.76 13.99 -11.09
C LEU A 42 -18.14 15.33 -11.52
N ILE A 43 -18.31 15.65 -12.79
CA ILE A 43 -17.85 16.88 -13.43
C ILE A 43 -19.04 17.85 -13.49
N PHE A 44 -18.79 19.14 -13.26
CA PHE A 44 -19.81 20.20 -13.38
C PHE A 44 -21.02 20.12 -12.43
N ASN A 45 -20.84 19.57 -11.23
CA ASN A 45 -21.90 19.53 -10.20
C ASN A 45 -22.42 20.93 -9.82
N THR A 46 -21.51 21.88 -9.72
CA THR A 46 -21.78 23.27 -9.32
C THR A 46 -20.79 24.15 -10.08
N ILE A 47 -21.12 24.52 -11.31
CA ILE A 47 -20.31 25.46 -12.10
C ILE A 47 -20.59 26.89 -11.59
N ASP A 48 -19.55 27.70 -11.44
CA ASP A 48 -19.66 29.17 -11.46
C ASP A 48 -20.13 29.57 -12.87
N GLU A 49 -21.32 30.17 -12.99
CA GLU A 49 -22.18 30.47 -14.16
C GLU A 49 -21.53 30.69 -15.55
N TYR A 50 -20.23 30.98 -15.62
CA TYR A 50 -19.47 31.42 -16.79
C TYR A 50 -19.19 30.37 -17.89
N PHE A 51 -19.45 29.07 -17.66
CA PHE A 51 -19.02 28.00 -18.59
C PHE A 51 -20.11 27.09 -19.12
N LYS A 52 -21.37 27.45 -18.85
CA LYS A 52 -22.54 26.69 -19.28
C LYS A 52 -22.61 26.51 -20.81
N ASP A 53 -22.13 27.49 -21.57
CA ASP A 53 -22.44 27.61 -23.01
C ASP A 53 -21.37 27.06 -23.97
N ASN A 54 -20.20 26.62 -23.49
CA ASN A 54 -19.14 26.11 -24.37
C ASN A 54 -19.08 24.57 -24.42
N ILE A 55 -19.97 23.98 -25.22
CA ILE A 55 -20.07 22.52 -25.39
C ILE A 55 -18.76 21.88 -25.87
N ASP A 56 -17.97 22.57 -26.69
CA ASP A 56 -16.69 22.06 -27.18
C ASP A 56 -15.65 21.91 -26.07
N GLN A 57 -15.60 22.87 -25.14
CA GLN A 57 -14.76 22.75 -23.95
C GLN A 57 -15.22 21.62 -23.04
N GLN A 58 -16.53 21.44 -22.85
CA GLN A 58 -17.09 20.32 -22.09
C GLN A 58 -16.68 18.98 -22.72
N ILE A 59 -16.84 18.84 -24.04
CA ILE A 59 -16.40 17.68 -24.81
C ILE A 59 -14.91 17.40 -24.60
N LYS A 60 -14.07 18.43 -24.69
CA LYS A 60 -12.61 18.28 -24.55
C LYS A 60 -12.24 17.88 -23.12
N LEU A 61 -12.90 18.44 -22.11
CA LEU A 61 -12.67 18.09 -20.72
C LEU A 61 -13.13 16.66 -20.43
N ILE A 62 -14.30 16.23 -20.91
CA ILE A 62 -14.80 14.85 -20.79
C ILE A 62 -13.79 13.87 -21.40
N LYS A 63 -13.26 14.16 -22.60
CA LYS A 63 -12.21 13.35 -23.23
C LYS A 63 -10.93 13.28 -22.37
N LYS A 64 -10.51 14.40 -21.78
CA LYS A 64 -9.35 14.44 -20.88
C LYS A 64 -9.60 13.64 -19.61
N ALA A 65 -10.78 13.75 -19.00
CA ALA A 65 -11.17 12.97 -17.83
C ALA A 65 -11.13 11.47 -18.12
N TYR A 66 -11.75 11.02 -19.20
CA TYR A 66 -11.71 9.62 -19.65
C TYR A 66 -10.28 9.12 -19.88
N LYS A 67 -9.45 9.94 -20.53
CA LYS A 67 -8.02 9.63 -20.74
C LYS A 67 -7.27 9.51 -19.41
N SER A 68 -7.46 10.45 -18.49
CA SER A 68 -6.80 10.46 -17.17
C SER A 68 -7.20 9.25 -16.32
N THR A 69 -8.46 8.82 -16.38
CA THR A 69 -8.95 7.64 -15.64
C THR A 69 -8.74 6.32 -16.39
N GLU A 70 -8.13 6.35 -17.58
CA GLU A 70 -7.97 5.19 -18.47
C GLU A 70 -9.30 4.46 -18.74
N ASN A 71 -10.42 5.21 -18.75
CA ASN A 71 -11.79 4.68 -18.86
C ASN A 71 -12.14 3.61 -17.80
N LYS A 72 -11.45 3.57 -16.65
CA LYS A 72 -11.66 2.54 -15.61
C LYS A 72 -12.81 2.84 -14.66
N ILE A 73 -13.21 4.10 -14.55
CA ILE A 73 -14.33 4.53 -13.70
C ILE A 73 -15.31 5.40 -14.51
N PRO A 74 -16.62 5.29 -14.24
CA PRO A 74 -17.63 6.11 -14.90
C PRO A 74 -17.45 7.60 -14.62
N LEU A 75 -17.82 8.40 -15.62
CA LEU A 75 -17.95 9.85 -15.48
C LEU A 75 -19.42 10.22 -15.37
N MET A 76 -19.70 11.16 -14.47
CA MET A 76 -21.00 11.78 -14.30
C MET A 76 -20.88 13.25 -14.66
N LEU A 77 -21.88 13.78 -15.36
CA LEU A 77 -21.91 15.17 -15.81
C LEU A 77 -23.13 15.86 -15.23
N GLY A 78 -22.91 16.92 -14.45
CA GLY A 78 -23.98 17.84 -14.06
C GLY A 78 -24.48 18.60 -15.27
N ILE A 79 -25.77 18.48 -15.56
CA ILE A 79 -26.45 19.27 -16.58
C ILE A 79 -27.01 20.52 -15.91
N ASN A 80 -26.64 21.68 -16.44
CA ASN A 80 -27.05 22.97 -15.90
C ASN A 80 -27.89 23.71 -16.95
N GLY A 81 -29.02 24.29 -16.54
CA GLY A 81 -30.09 24.76 -17.43
C GLY A 81 -31.36 25.12 -16.64
N GLU A 82 -32.04 26.20 -17.02
CA GLU A 82 -33.42 26.44 -16.58
C GLU A 82 -34.42 26.03 -17.68
N GLU A 83 -34.05 26.25 -18.95
CA GLU A 83 -34.87 25.92 -20.12
C GLU A 83 -34.80 24.44 -20.48
N LEU A 84 -35.98 23.83 -20.65
CA LEU A 84 -36.13 22.39 -20.86
C LEU A 84 -35.52 21.93 -22.19
N ASP A 85 -35.75 22.68 -23.27
CA ASP A 85 -35.29 22.33 -24.62
C ASP A 85 -33.75 22.33 -24.70
N ASP A 86 -33.10 23.33 -24.10
CA ASP A 86 -31.64 23.43 -24.02
C ASP A 86 -31.03 22.25 -23.24
N ILE A 87 -31.67 21.85 -22.14
CA ILE A 87 -31.27 20.70 -21.32
C ILE A 87 -31.32 19.41 -22.15
N ILE A 88 -32.45 19.19 -22.85
CA ILE A 88 -32.65 17.99 -23.67
C ILE A 88 -31.63 17.97 -24.82
N GLU A 89 -31.44 19.09 -25.52
CA GLU A 89 -30.47 19.19 -26.61
C GLU A 89 -29.05 18.89 -26.14
N GLN A 90 -28.62 19.49 -25.02
CA GLN A 90 -27.29 19.27 -24.46
C GLN A 90 -27.06 17.79 -24.13
N VAL A 91 -28.03 17.14 -23.48
CA VAL A 91 -27.94 15.73 -23.10
C VAL A 91 -27.90 14.84 -24.33
N GLU A 92 -28.73 15.12 -25.34
CA GLU A 92 -28.78 14.40 -26.61
C GLU A 92 -27.45 14.48 -27.37
N VAL A 93 -26.88 15.69 -27.49
CA VAL A 93 -25.60 15.90 -28.17
C VAL A 93 -24.46 15.20 -27.45
N LEU A 94 -24.38 15.32 -26.12
CA LEU A 94 -23.29 14.71 -25.34
C LEU A 94 -23.44 13.19 -25.25
N GLY A 95 -24.65 12.68 -25.06
CA GLY A 95 -24.89 11.25 -24.91
C GLY A 95 -24.68 10.48 -26.22
N LYS A 96 -25.05 11.05 -27.38
CA LYS A 96 -24.68 10.50 -28.71
C LYS A 96 -23.18 10.40 -28.92
N LYS A 97 -22.40 11.28 -28.28
CA LYS A 97 -20.94 11.32 -28.38
C LYS A 97 -20.25 10.42 -27.36
N PHE A 98 -20.89 10.21 -26.20
CA PHE A 98 -20.35 9.48 -25.07
C PHE A 98 -21.41 8.57 -24.46
N ASN A 99 -21.61 7.39 -25.07
CA ASN A 99 -22.62 6.43 -24.62
C ASN A 99 -22.46 5.99 -23.15
N GLU A 100 -21.22 5.99 -22.62
CA GLU A 100 -20.91 5.58 -21.23
C GLU A 100 -21.12 6.73 -20.19
N LEU A 101 -21.47 7.93 -20.65
CA LEU A 101 -21.62 9.10 -19.78
C LEU A 101 -22.91 9.01 -18.95
N ASN A 102 -22.84 9.46 -17.71
CA ASN A 102 -23.98 9.49 -16.80
C ASN A 102 -24.36 10.96 -16.58
N PHE A 103 -25.66 11.27 -16.53
CA PHE A 103 -26.14 12.65 -16.38
C PHE A 103 -26.72 12.89 -15.00
N ILE A 104 -26.51 14.08 -14.47
CA ILE A 104 -27.10 14.52 -13.20
C ILE A 104 -28.00 15.71 -13.45
N PHE A 105 -29.27 15.59 -13.04
CA PHE A 105 -30.24 16.69 -13.04
C PHE A 105 -30.57 17.14 -11.63
N THR A 106 -30.90 18.41 -11.49
CA THR A 106 -31.24 19.06 -10.23
C THR A 106 -32.33 20.10 -10.51
N PRO A 107 -33.18 20.49 -9.55
CA PRO A 107 -34.29 21.41 -9.83
C PRO A 107 -33.79 22.85 -9.90
N GLN A 108 -33.15 23.22 -11.02
CA GLN A 108 -32.49 24.52 -11.26
C GLN A 108 -33.47 25.65 -11.53
N PHE A 109 -34.38 25.89 -10.59
CA PHE A 109 -35.25 27.06 -10.66
C PHE A 109 -34.68 28.18 -9.78
N SER A 110 -34.67 29.39 -10.34
CA SER A 110 -34.42 30.64 -9.63
C SER A 110 -35.43 30.90 -8.49
N GLU A 111 -36.65 30.38 -8.63
CA GLU A 111 -37.72 30.49 -7.64
C GLU A 111 -38.14 29.14 -7.06
N LYS A 112 -38.77 29.17 -5.87
CA LYS A 112 -39.33 27.98 -5.25
C LYS A 112 -40.58 27.52 -5.99
N ARG A 113 -40.58 26.26 -6.42
CA ARG A 113 -41.68 25.55 -7.05
C ARG A 113 -42.39 24.63 -6.05
N ASN A 114 -43.63 24.27 -6.37
CA ASN A 114 -44.38 23.28 -5.60
C ASN A 114 -44.02 21.84 -6.05
N SER A 115 -44.40 20.85 -5.24
CA SER A 115 -44.04 19.43 -5.46
C SER A 115 -44.56 18.89 -6.82
N SER A 116 -45.75 19.33 -7.27
CA SER A 116 -46.31 18.90 -8.56
C SER A 116 -45.59 19.48 -9.78
N GLU A 117 -45.10 20.73 -9.68
CA GLU A 117 -44.27 21.35 -10.71
C GLU A 117 -42.91 20.65 -10.82
N LEU A 118 -42.27 20.36 -9.67
CA LEU A 118 -41.00 19.64 -9.64
C LEU A 118 -41.13 18.22 -10.20
N LYS A 119 -42.22 17.52 -9.89
CA LYS A 119 -42.53 16.22 -10.46
C LYS A 119 -42.66 16.32 -11.99
N SER A 120 -43.51 17.21 -12.47
CA SER A 120 -43.77 17.39 -13.92
C SER A 120 -42.48 17.75 -14.67
N TYR A 121 -41.62 18.58 -14.07
CA TYR A 121 -40.33 18.95 -14.64
C TYR A 121 -39.43 17.73 -14.91
N PHE A 122 -39.23 16.87 -13.91
CA PHE A 122 -38.40 15.67 -14.10
C PHE A 122 -39.07 14.64 -15.01
N GLU A 123 -40.39 14.48 -14.96
CA GLU A 123 -41.13 13.60 -15.89
C GLU A 123 -40.96 14.05 -17.34
N ASN A 124 -41.04 15.36 -17.61
CA ASN A 124 -40.85 15.91 -18.94
C ASN A 124 -39.42 15.70 -19.46
N ILE A 125 -38.40 15.88 -18.62
CA ILE A 125 -37.01 15.57 -18.99
C ILE A 125 -36.88 14.07 -19.32
N LEU A 126 -37.26 13.20 -18.39
CA LEU A 126 -37.04 11.76 -18.52
C LEU A 126 -37.81 11.14 -19.70
N SER A 127 -39.02 11.64 -20.01
CA SER A 127 -39.85 11.16 -21.12
C SER A 127 -39.44 11.70 -22.49
N SER A 128 -38.73 12.83 -22.55
CA SER A 128 -38.32 13.45 -23.82
C SER A 128 -36.97 12.93 -24.34
N LEU A 129 -36.15 12.33 -23.47
CA LEU A 129 -34.83 11.80 -23.85
C LEU A 129 -34.96 10.50 -24.65
N THR A 130 -34.24 10.42 -25.77
CA THR A 130 -34.21 9.22 -26.65
C THR A 130 -33.05 8.27 -26.34
N LEU A 131 -32.15 8.68 -25.43
CA LEU A 131 -30.92 7.96 -25.09
C LEU A 131 -31.07 7.06 -23.85
N GLU A 132 -30.26 6.01 -23.81
CA GLU A 132 -30.21 5.03 -22.69
C GLU A 132 -29.19 5.39 -21.59
N ASN A 133 -28.52 6.54 -21.70
CA ASN A 133 -27.54 7.00 -20.72
C ASN A 133 -28.16 7.03 -19.30
N PRO A 134 -27.44 6.54 -18.27
CA PRO A 134 -27.94 6.60 -16.91
C PRO A 134 -28.12 8.02 -16.39
N ILE A 135 -29.21 8.25 -15.68
CA ILE A 135 -29.59 9.53 -15.10
C ILE A 135 -29.65 9.41 -13.59
N PHE A 136 -29.15 10.44 -12.91
CA PHE A 136 -29.20 10.60 -11.46
C PHE A 136 -29.84 11.95 -11.12
N LEU A 137 -30.65 11.98 -10.08
CA LEU A 137 -31.18 13.24 -9.56
C LEU A 137 -30.30 13.75 -8.41
N TYR A 138 -30.14 15.05 -8.29
CA TYR A 138 -29.43 15.70 -7.19
C TYR A 138 -30.38 16.58 -6.38
N ASN A 139 -30.55 16.22 -5.11
CA ASN A 139 -31.40 16.95 -4.18
C ASN A 139 -30.55 17.82 -3.25
N ASN A 140 -30.40 19.10 -3.60
CA ASN A 140 -29.70 20.08 -2.78
C ASN A 140 -30.52 21.38 -2.61
N PRO A 141 -31.58 21.37 -1.79
CA PRO A 141 -32.50 22.50 -1.67
C PRO A 141 -31.82 23.78 -1.19
N LEU A 142 -30.72 23.68 -0.43
CA LEU A 142 -29.96 24.85 0.01
C LEU A 142 -29.31 25.61 -1.14
N GLN A 143 -29.02 24.93 -2.25
CA GLN A 143 -28.40 25.52 -3.43
C GLN A 143 -29.43 25.97 -4.47
N PHE A 144 -30.60 25.33 -4.53
CA PHE A 144 -31.56 25.52 -5.63
C PHE A 144 -32.88 26.11 -5.13
N ALA A 145 -32.85 27.34 -4.61
CA ALA A 145 -34.04 28.10 -4.17
C ALA A 145 -35.03 27.36 -3.24
N ARG A 146 -34.54 26.42 -2.42
CA ARG A 146 -35.34 25.54 -1.55
C ARG A 146 -36.27 24.58 -2.32
N ASN A 147 -36.00 24.34 -3.59
CA ASN A 147 -36.60 23.27 -4.37
C ASN A 147 -36.05 21.94 -3.90
N GLU A 148 -36.95 21.06 -3.47
CA GLU A 148 -36.59 19.81 -2.80
C GLU A 148 -37.25 18.64 -3.51
N ILE A 149 -36.45 17.62 -3.82
CA ILE A 149 -36.94 16.38 -4.41
C ILE A 149 -37.46 15.50 -3.28
N GLU A 150 -38.76 15.58 -3.01
CA GLU A 150 -39.41 14.76 -1.99
C GLU A 150 -39.40 13.27 -2.38
N PRO A 151 -39.31 12.33 -1.42
CA PRO A 151 -39.31 10.89 -1.73
C PRO A 151 -40.56 10.40 -2.47
N GLU A 152 -41.67 11.14 -2.43
CA GLU A 152 -42.87 10.86 -3.22
C GLU A 152 -42.67 11.17 -4.70
N ILE A 153 -42.00 12.29 -5.03
CA ILE A 153 -41.61 12.61 -6.40
C ILE A 153 -40.75 11.46 -6.93
N LEU A 154 -39.71 11.08 -6.19
CA LEU A 154 -38.79 10.03 -6.60
C LEU A 154 -39.50 8.69 -6.83
N ARG A 155 -40.46 8.31 -5.97
CA ARG A 155 -41.24 7.07 -6.13
C ARG A 155 -42.07 7.02 -7.40
N ASN A 156 -42.49 8.16 -7.95
CA ASN A 156 -43.16 8.20 -9.25
C ASN A 156 -42.16 8.06 -10.39
N LEU A 157 -40.96 8.62 -10.25
CA LEU A 157 -39.97 8.67 -11.33
C LEU A 157 -39.15 7.37 -11.50
N VAL A 158 -39.10 6.48 -10.49
CA VAL A 158 -38.33 5.22 -10.60
C VAL A 158 -38.87 4.23 -11.65
N GLU A 159 -40.03 4.51 -12.26
CA GLU A 159 -40.53 3.75 -13.40
C GLU A 159 -39.73 3.99 -14.70
N PHE A 160 -39.02 5.12 -14.78
CA PHE A 160 -38.18 5.44 -15.94
C PHE A 160 -36.89 4.62 -15.90
N PRO A 161 -36.60 3.77 -16.92
CA PRO A 161 -35.51 2.80 -16.85
C PRO A 161 -34.12 3.44 -16.87
N ASN A 162 -33.98 4.66 -17.40
CA ASN A 162 -32.74 5.43 -17.40
C ASN A 162 -32.47 6.10 -16.06
N LEU A 163 -33.46 6.26 -15.17
CA LEU A 163 -33.24 6.81 -13.83
C LEU A 163 -32.59 5.76 -12.92
N LYS A 164 -31.30 5.92 -12.64
CA LYS A 164 -30.46 4.96 -11.91
C LYS A 164 -30.08 5.38 -10.50
N GLY A 165 -30.45 6.57 -10.05
CA GLY A 165 -30.23 6.91 -8.64
C GLY A 165 -30.54 8.35 -8.23
N ILE A 166 -30.27 8.62 -6.96
CA ILE A 166 -30.36 9.95 -6.37
C ILE A 166 -29.15 10.25 -5.49
N ILE A 167 -28.66 11.48 -5.56
CA ILE A 167 -27.67 12.08 -4.67
C ILE A 167 -28.41 13.06 -3.75
N ASP A 168 -28.40 12.83 -2.44
CA ASP A 168 -29.16 13.62 -1.48
C ASP A 168 -28.25 14.43 -0.53
N ALA A 169 -28.46 15.74 -0.51
CA ALA A 169 -27.75 16.71 0.34
C ALA A 169 -28.68 17.43 1.34
N SER A 170 -29.97 17.05 1.44
CA SER A 170 -31.01 17.77 2.19
C SER A 170 -30.86 17.79 3.73
N ASP A 171 -29.95 16.98 4.28
CA ASP A 171 -29.78 16.76 5.73
C ASP A 171 -31.02 16.19 6.44
N LYS A 172 -31.94 15.57 5.70
CA LYS A 172 -33.18 15.01 6.24
C LYS A 172 -33.06 13.50 6.39
N ILE A 173 -32.89 13.02 7.63
CA ILE A 173 -32.83 11.58 7.95
C ILE A 173 -34.06 10.83 7.41
N ASN A 174 -35.25 11.44 7.45
CA ASN A 174 -36.46 10.83 6.91
C ASN A 174 -36.39 10.63 5.39
N PHE A 175 -35.72 11.52 4.66
CA PHE A 175 -35.50 11.39 3.22
C PHE A 175 -34.51 10.28 2.93
N TYR A 176 -33.38 10.23 3.66
CA TYR A 176 -32.45 9.11 3.57
C TYR A 176 -33.15 7.77 3.79
N LYS A 177 -33.94 7.63 4.86
CA LYS A 177 -34.69 6.39 5.14
C LYS A 177 -35.67 6.02 4.01
N ALA A 178 -36.41 7.01 3.50
CA ALA A 178 -37.35 6.77 2.41
C ALA A 178 -36.64 6.37 1.10
N ASN A 179 -35.56 7.05 0.75
CA ASN A 179 -34.76 6.79 -0.44
C ASN A 179 -34.05 5.43 -0.34
N ILE A 180 -33.54 5.05 0.83
CA ILE A 180 -32.91 3.74 1.09
C ILE A 180 -33.86 2.57 0.78
N ASN A 181 -35.19 2.76 0.91
CA ASN A 181 -36.15 1.72 0.53
C ASN A 181 -36.21 1.45 -0.98
N LEU A 182 -35.70 2.38 -1.81
CA LEU A 182 -35.60 2.22 -3.26
C LEU A 182 -34.32 1.51 -3.68
N LEU A 183 -33.32 1.35 -2.78
CA LEU A 183 -32.03 0.72 -3.10
C LEU A 183 -32.20 -0.70 -3.61
N ASN A 184 -31.69 -0.94 -4.82
CA ASN A 184 -31.60 -2.25 -5.45
C ASN A 184 -30.48 -2.27 -6.51
N GLU A 185 -30.37 -3.34 -7.29
CA GLU A 185 -29.36 -3.50 -8.34
C GLU A 185 -29.50 -2.52 -9.53
N ASN A 186 -30.64 -1.86 -9.66
CA ASN A 186 -30.95 -0.89 -10.72
C ASN A 186 -31.04 0.55 -10.21
N PHE A 187 -31.04 0.79 -8.89
CA PHE A 187 -31.22 2.12 -8.32
C PHE A 187 -30.31 2.34 -7.11
N SER A 188 -29.45 3.36 -7.20
CA SER A 188 -28.46 3.71 -6.18
C SER A 188 -28.82 5.00 -5.43
N VAL A 189 -28.49 5.05 -4.14
CA VAL A 189 -28.70 6.22 -3.27
C VAL A 189 -27.36 6.66 -2.71
N PHE A 190 -27.10 7.96 -2.80
CA PHE A 190 -25.87 8.57 -2.32
C PHE A 190 -26.17 9.70 -1.33
N CYS A 191 -25.32 9.83 -0.31
CA CYS A 191 -25.31 11.00 0.57
C CYS A 191 -24.22 11.97 0.13
N SER A 192 -24.55 13.25 -0.04
CA SER A 192 -23.60 14.32 -0.37
C SER A 192 -23.37 15.31 0.77
N ASN A 193 -24.07 15.15 1.90
CA ASN A 193 -23.82 15.98 3.08
C ASN A 193 -22.59 15.43 3.84
N PRO A 194 -21.45 16.15 3.86
CA PRO A 194 -20.22 15.66 4.45
C PRO A 194 -20.30 15.41 5.96
N ALA A 195 -21.23 16.04 6.66
CA ALA A 195 -21.42 15.82 8.10
C ALA A 195 -22.19 14.52 8.42
N LYS A 196 -22.75 13.84 7.41
CA LYS A 196 -23.72 12.75 7.61
C LYS A 196 -23.33 11.43 6.94
N PHE A 197 -22.13 11.29 6.37
CA PHE A 197 -21.75 10.04 5.69
C PHE A 197 -21.82 8.83 6.63
N SER A 198 -21.30 8.94 7.86
CA SER A 198 -21.35 7.86 8.85
C SER A 198 -22.79 7.47 9.20
N THR A 199 -23.66 8.46 9.43
CA THR A 199 -25.07 8.25 9.78
C THR A 199 -25.80 7.59 8.62
N PHE A 200 -25.61 8.10 7.41
CA PHE A 200 -26.22 7.56 6.20
C PHE A 200 -25.81 6.10 5.97
N LEU A 201 -24.52 5.78 6.01
CA LEU A 201 -24.02 4.42 5.78
C LEU A 201 -24.52 3.42 6.83
N GLN A 202 -24.69 3.87 8.08
CA GLN A 202 -25.24 3.06 9.17
C GLN A 202 -26.75 2.82 9.06
N LEU A 203 -27.50 3.72 8.42
CA LEU A 203 -28.94 3.51 8.15
C LEU A 203 -29.20 2.40 7.11
N ILE A 204 -28.18 2.03 6.33
CA ILE A 204 -28.30 1.06 5.24
C ILE A 204 -27.94 -0.34 5.78
N PRO A 205 -28.82 -1.35 5.58
CA PRO A 205 -28.48 -2.75 5.84
C PRO A 205 -27.19 -3.16 5.13
N LYS A 206 -26.31 -3.90 5.81
CA LYS A 206 -24.96 -4.24 5.33
C LYS A 206 -24.97 -4.84 3.92
N ASP A 207 -25.90 -5.74 3.62
CA ASP A 207 -26.08 -6.40 2.33
C ASP A 207 -26.48 -5.45 1.19
N LYS A 208 -27.10 -4.31 1.53
CA LYS A 208 -27.51 -3.27 0.58
C LYS A 208 -26.48 -2.15 0.38
N ARG A 209 -25.47 -2.04 1.24
CA ARG A 209 -24.46 -0.95 1.15
C ARG A 209 -23.71 -0.94 -0.18
N LYS A 210 -23.55 -2.09 -0.82
CA LYS A 210 -22.97 -2.23 -2.18
C LYS A 210 -23.75 -1.52 -3.29
N TYR A 211 -25.01 -1.16 -3.05
CA TYR A 211 -25.85 -0.39 -3.97
C TYR A 211 -25.92 1.10 -3.63
N SER A 212 -25.16 1.54 -2.62
CA SER A 212 -25.18 2.90 -2.11
C SER A 212 -23.81 3.56 -2.25
N GLY A 213 -23.72 4.82 -1.82
CA GLY A 213 -22.45 5.50 -1.79
C GLY A 213 -22.46 6.86 -1.11
N ILE A 214 -21.36 7.56 -1.23
CA ILE A 214 -21.16 8.91 -0.68
C ILE A 214 -20.52 9.81 -1.72
N VAL A 215 -20.74 11.12 -1.58
CA VAL A 215 -20.23 12.16 -2.48
C VAL A 215 -19.30 13.13 -1.72
N PRO A 216 -18.08 12.70 -1.35
CA PRO A 216 -17.17 13.51 -0.55
C PRO A 216 -16.36 14.48 -1.41
N SER A 217 -16.66 15.78 -1.31
CA SER A 217 -15.86 16.83 -1.96
C SER A 217 -14.39 16.85 -1.51
N VAL A 218 -14.09 16.40 -0.29
CA VAL A 218 -12.70 16.24 0.19
C VAL A 218 -11.92 15.18 -0.61
N GLY A 219 -12.61 14.34 -1.41
CA GLY A 219 -12.01 13.40 -2.35
C GLY A 219 -11.15 14.06 -3.45
N ASN A 220 -11.29 15.37 -3.66
CA ASN A 220 -10.39 16.16 -4.49
C ASN A 220 -8.97 16.28 -3.91
N LEU A 221 -8.78 15.93 -2.62
CA LEU A 221 -7.51 16.05 -1.91
C LEU A 221 -7.09 14.73 -1.20
N VAL A 222 -8.02 14.05 -0.53
CA VAL A 222 -7.73 12.90 0.35
C VAL A 222 -8.56 11.66 0.01
N ASN A 223 -8.02 10.47 0.30
CA ASN A 223 -8.70 9.20 0.06
C ASN A 223 -9.71 8.77 1.16
N LEU A 224 -10.05 9.67 2.09
CA LEU A 224 -10.86 9.32 3.26
C LEU A 224 -12.27 8.84 2.91
N GLY A 225 -12.86 9.33 1.82
CA GLY A 225 -14.14 8.82 1.33
C GLY A 225 -14.07 7.32 1.01
N ALA A 226 -13.02 6.89 0.32
CA ALA A 226 -12.82 5.49 -0.04
C ALA A 226 -12.59 4.61 1.20
N LYS A 227 -11.80 5.10 2.16
CA LYS A 227 -11.58 4.41 3.45
C LYS A 227 -12.89 4.29 4.25
N LEU A 228 -13.67 5.37 4.35
CA LEU A 228 -14.97 5.39 5.03
C LEU A 228 -15.94 4.39 4.41
N PHE A 229 -16.06 4.38 3.08
CA PHE A 229 -16.97 3.48 2.39
C PHE A 229 -16.54 2.02 2.51
N LYS A 230 -15.23 1.73 2.43
CA LYS A 230 -14.68 0.39 2.68
C LYS A 230 -15.00 -0.10 4.10
N ALA A 231 -14.75 0.72 5.12
CA ALA A 231 -15.09 0.41 6.51
C ALA A 231 -16.59 0.13 6.66
N ALA A 232 -17.44 0.86 5.94
CA ALA A 232 -18.88 0.59 5.89
C ALA A 232 -19.23 -0.75 5.23
N LEU A 233 -18.56 -1.17 4.16
CA LEU A 233 -18.78 -2.50 3.57
C LEU A 233 -18.35 -3.62 4.53
N GLU A 234 -17.27 -3.42 5.27
CA GLU A 234 -16.74 -4.37 6.25
C GLU A 234 -17.55 -4.38 7.56
N ASP A 235 -18.38 -3.36 7.78
CA ASP A 235 -19.18 -3.11 9.00
C ASP A 235 -18.32 -2.74 10.21
N ASN A 236 -17.19 -2.06 9.98
CA ASN A 236 -16.31 -1.55 11.01
C ASN A 236 -16.78 -0.18 11.54
N ILE A 237 -17.77 -0.20 12.45
CA ILE A 237 -18.44 1.01 12.95
C ILE A 237 -17.47 2.02 13.61
N LEU A 238 -16.48 1.54 14.37
CA LEU A 238 -15.51 2.42 15.03
C LEU A 238 -14.71 3.22 13.99
N GLU A 239 -14.19 2.54 12.97
CA GLU A 239 -13.42 3.17 11.90
C GLU A 239 -14.28 4.14 11.08
N ILE A 240 -15.55 3.82 10.83
CA ILE A 240 -16.51 4.75 10.18
C ILE A 240 -16.62 6.06 10.97
N ILE A 241 -16.78 5.98 12.29
CA ILE A 241 -16.92 7.18 13.15
C ILE A 241 -15.62 7.98 13.15
N GLN A 242 -14.47 7.33 13.33
CA GLN A 242 -13.17 8.00 13.35
C GLN A 242 -12.86 8.72 12.04
N ILE A 243 -13.10 8.07 10.90
CA ILE A 243 -12.88 8.69 9.59
C ILE A 243 -13.86 9.83 9.35
N GLN A 244 -15.12 9.71 9.80
CA GLN A 244 -16.09 10.81 9.70
C GLN A 244 -15.65 12.05 10.48
N GLU A 245 -15.14 11.89 11.70
CA GLU A 245 -14.60 13.01 12.48
C GLU A 245 -13.40 13.66 11.78
N LEU A 246 -12.52 12.85 11.20
CA LEU A 246 -11.40 13.38 10.40
C LEU A 246 -11.88 14.12 9.15
N ILE A 247 -12.90 13.62 8.46
CA ILE A 247 -13.52 14.33 7.32
C ILE A 247 -14.11 15.67 7.78
N ASN A 248 -14.76 15.71 8.95
CA ASN A 248 -15.30 16.95 9.52
C ASN A 248 -14.18 17.95 9.83
N ASP A 249 -13.11 17.51 10.50
CA ASP A 249 -11.96 18.35 10.84
C ASP A 249 -11.29 18.95 9.59
N ILE A 250 -11.04 18.13 8.57
CA ILE A 250 -10.47 18.60 7.30
C ILE A 250 -11.41 19.58 6.60
N ARG A 251 -12.71 19.28 6.57
CA ARG A 251 -13.74 20.16 6.00
C ARG A 251 -13.69 21.53 6.67
N ASP A 252 -13.66 21.56 8.00
CA ASP A 252 -13.72 22.81 8.77
C ASP A 252 -12.41 23.62 8.65
N LYS A 253 -11.28 22.96 8.39
CA LYS A 253 -9.97 23.60 8.15
C LYS A 253 -9.73 24.03 6.70
N ILE A 254 -10.41 23.44 5.71
CA ILE A 254 -10.16 23.70 4.29
C ILE A 254 -11.30 24.51 3.65
N TYR A 255 -12.55 24.31 4.06
CA TYR A 255 -13.68 25.02 3.48
C TYR A 255 -13.94 26.32 4.21
N PHE A 256 -13.33 27.39 3.69
CA PHE A 256 -13.64 28.75 4.11
C PHE A 256 -14.78 29.32 3.29
N LYS A 257 -15.63 30.11 3.95
CA LYS A 257 -16.67 30.87 3.29
C LYS A 257 -16.08 32.23 2.93
N SER A 258 -15.78 32.44 1.65
CA SER A 258 -15.38 33.77 1.16
C SER A 258 -16.55 34.76 1.25
N GLU A 259 -16.28 36.07 1.16
CA GLU A 259 -17.33 37.09 1.13
C GLU A 259 -18.28 36.90 -0.06
N LYS A 260 -17.76 36.32 -1.16
CA LYS A 260 -18.52 35.94 -2.36
C LYS A 260 -19.20 34.56 -2.25
N GLY A 261 -19.14 33.89 -1.10
CA GLY A 261 -19.85 32.64 -0.82
C GLY A 261 -19.25 31.38 -1.47
N GLN A 262 -18.06 31.46 -2.08
CA GLN A 262 -17.46 30.37 -2.83
C GLN A 262 -16.67 29.42 -1.92
N ARG A 263 -17.34 28.36 -1.45
CA ARG A 263 -16.81 27.39 -0.47
C ARG A 263 -15.64 26.53 -0.98
N PHE A 264 -15.40 26.49 -2.29
CA PHE A 264 -14.42 25.60 -2.91
C PHE A 264 -13.03 26.24 -3.11
N PHE A 265 -12.87 27.53 -2.82
CA PHE A 265 -11.57 28.20 -2.98
C PHE A 265 -10.48 27.58 -2.12
N GLY A 266 -10.76 27.28 -0.85
CA GLY A 266 -9.76 26.61 0.00
C GLY A 266 -9.39 25.21 -0.50
N LEU A 267 -10.33 24.48 -1.12
CA LEU A 267 -10.03 23.17 -1.73
C LEU A 267 -9.19 23.28 -3.00
N LYS A 268 -9.49 24.27 -3.86
CA LYS A 268 -8.68 24.58 -5.05
C LYS A 268 -7.27 24.98 -4.63
N TYR A 269 -7.14 25.87 -3.64
CA TYR A 269 -5.87 26.29 -3.08
C TYR A 269 -5.09 25.12 -2.46
N ALA A 270 -5.74 24.28 -1.66
CA ALA A 270 -5.12 23.09 -1.07
C ALA A 270 -4.54 22.14 -2.13
N PHE A 271 -5.27 21.91 -3.22
CA PHE A 271 -4.79 21.07 -4.32
C PHE A 271 -3.62 21.70 -5.08
N LEU A 272 -3.67 23.01 -5.37
CA LEU A 272 -2.55 23.70 -6.01
C LEU A 272 -1.31 23.69 -5.11
N TYR A 273 -1.49 23.96 -3.81
CA TYR A 273 -0.41 23.88 -2.83
C TYR A 273 0.20 22.47 -2.80
N LEU A 274 -0.63 21.42 -2.80
CA LEU A 274 -0.18 20.03 -2.81
C LEU A 274 0.72 19.70 -4.01
N TYR A 275 0.46 20.31 -5.17
CA TYR A 275 1.16 20.03 -6.42
C TYR A 275 2.13 21.14 -6.86
N ARG A 276 2.36 22.16 -6.01
CA ARG A 276 3.07 23.38 -6.40
C ARG A 276 4.47 23.12 -6.93
N ASP A 277 5.23 22.28 -6.22
CA ASP A 277 6.62 21.98 -6.57
C ASP A 277 6.67 21.12 -7.84
N LEU A 278 5.77 20.14 -7.94
CA LEU A 278 5.73 19.21 -9.06
C LEU A 278 5.34 19.90 -10.38
N LEU A 279 4.36 20.80 -10.30
CA LEU A 279 3.83 21.49 -11.47
C LEU A 279 4.48 22.86 -11.69
N SER A 280 5.43 23.26 -10.84
CA SER A 280 6.04 24.59 -10.84
C SER A 280 4.97 25.69 -10.81
N ILE A 281 3.92 25.48 -10.01
CA ILE A 281 2.83 26.45 -9.85
C ILE A 281 3.32 27.57 -8.93
N ASN A 282 3.20 28.80 -9.40
CA ASN A 282 3.21 29.96 -8.52
C ASN A 282 1.78 30.19 -8.02
N LEU A 283 1.58 30.10 -6.70
CA LEU A 283 0.25 30.24 -6.10
C LEU A 283 -0.31 31.66 -6.24
N ASP A 284 0.55 32.66 -6.43
CA ASP A 284 0.14 34.06 -6.63
C ASP A 284 -0.51 34.31 -7.99
N ASP A 285 -0.30 33.41 -8.97
CA ASP A 285 -0.94 33.48 -10.29
C ASP A 285 -2.45 33.14 -10.21
N TYR A 286 -2.89 32.55 -9.10
CA TYR A 286 -4.29 32.16 -8.88
C TYR A 286 -4.93 33.06 -7.83
N HIS A 287 -5.92 33.85 -8.24
CA HIS A 287 -6.66 34.72 -7.32
C HIS A 287 -7.77 33.95 -6.58
N PHE A 288 -7.47 33.56 -5.35
CA PHE A 288 -8.46 33.07 -4.39
C PHE A 288 -8.79 34.15 -3.36
N ASP A 289 -10.07 34.35 -3.07
CA ASP A 289 -10.54 35.22 -1.99
C ASP A 289 -10.32 34.53 -0.62
N LEU A 290 -9.06 34.44 -0.21
CA LEU A 290 -8.55 33.82 1.02
C LEU A 290 -7.52 34.73 1.69
N ASP A 291 -7.72 35.04 2.97
CA ASP A 291 -6.72 35.77 3.77
C ASP A 291 -5.48 34.91 4.07
N ASN A 292 -4.38 35.55 4.48
CA ASN A 292 -3.11 34.87 4.75
C ASN A 292 -3.23 33.81 5.85
N THR A 293 -4.01 34.08 6.90
CA THR A 293 -4.22 33.14 8.00
C THR A 293 -4.89 31.85 7.51
N SER A 294 -5.89 31.98 6.63
CA SER A 294 -6.60 30.86 6.01
C SER A 294 -5.68 30.06 5.11
N LYS A 295 -4.82 30.73 4.33
CA LYS A 295 -3.79 30.07 3.52
C LYS A 295 -2.85 29.25 4.43
N ASP A 296 -2.29 29.84 5.48
CA ASP A 296 -1.40 29.16 6.43
C ASP A 296 -2.05 27.91 7.05
N VAL A 297 -3.33 28.00 7.44
CA VAL A 297 -4.09 26.87 7.98
C VAL A 297 -4.25 25.76 6.93
N ILE A 298 -4.56 26.10 5.68
CA ILE A 298 -4.69 25.13 4.59
C ILE A 298 -3.35 24.45 4.34
N GLU A 299 -2.27 25.21 4.22
CA GLU A 299 -0.92 24.69 3.98
C GLU A 299 -0.49 23.72 5.09
N ALA A 300 -0.63 24.13 6.35
CA ALA A 300 -0.35 23.29 7.50
C ALA A 300 -1.20 22.01 7.51
N THR A 301 -2.48 22.13 7.15
CA THR A 301 -3.39 20.98 7.04
C THR A 301 -2.97 20.02 5.93
N VAL A 302 -2.62 20.53 4.74
CA VAL A 302 -2.13 19.70 3.63
C VAL A 302 -0.84 18.97 4.04
N ASN A 303 0.12 19.67 4.63
CA ASN A 303 1.38 19.07 5.11
C ASN A 303 1.13 17.98 6.17
N TYR A 304 0.21 18.24 7.12
CA TYR A 304 -0.22 17.23 8.08
C TYR A 304 -0.81 15.99 7.39
N LEU A 305 -1.70 16.18 6.42
CA LEU A 305 -2.37 15.08 5.71
C LEU A 305 -1.41 14.25 4.84
N ILE A 306 -0.36 14.87 4.28
CA ILE A 306 0.76 14.18 3.62
C ILE A 306 1.47 13.28 4.65
N ASN A 307 1.87 13.84 5.80
CA ASN A 307 2.58 13.11 6.85
C ASN A 307 1.77 11.92 7.39
N GLN A 308 0.45 12.05 7.48
CA GLN A 308 -0.46 10.98 7.90
C GLN A 308 -0.84 9.98 6.79
N LYS A 309 -0.30 10.12 5.57
CA LYS A 309 -0.57 9.23 4.42
C LYS A 309 -2.06 9.14 4.06
N HIS A 310 -2.79 10.24 4.22
CA HIS A 310 -4.18 10.38 3.75
C HIS A 310 -4.28 10.92 2.32
N ILE A 311 -3.18 11.50 1.83
CA ILE A 311 -3.04 11.99 0.47
C ILE A 311 -2.11 11.04 -0.29
N TYR A 312 -2.59 10.46 -1.38
CA TYR A 312 -1.69 9.85 -2.36
C TYR A 312 -1.27 10.94 -3.34
N GLN A 313 -0.11 11.53 -3.08
CA GLN A 313 0.54 12.38 -4.06
C GLN A 313 0.89 11.54 -5.28
N LEU A 314 0.71 12.12 -6.46
CA LEU A 314 1.39 11.61 -7.64
C LEU A 314 2.88 11.79 -7.39
N TYR A 315 3.56 10.74 -6.96
CA TYR A 315 5.01 10.68 -7.05
C TYR A 315 5.35 10.56 -8.53
N SER A 316 5.51 11.72 -9.15
CA SER A 316 6.00 11.84 -10.51
C SER A 316 7.52 11.78 -10.46
N VAL A 317 8.09 11.03 -11.39
CA VAL A 317 9.52 11.13 -11.69
C VAL A 317 9.77 12.29 -12.66
N ASN A 318 8.79 12.71 -13.47
CA ASN A 318 8.71 14.04 -14.11
C ASN A 318 7.31 14.33 -14.73
N LYS A 319 7.10 15.59 -15.13
CA LYS A 319 5.82 16.25 -15.52
C LYS A 319 5.01 15.61 -16.66
N GLU A 320 5.48 14.54 -17.29
CA GLU A 320 4.78 13.84 -18.37
C GLU A 320 4.50 12.35 -18.12
N GLU A 321 5.06 11.74 -17.07
CA GLU A 321 5.00 10.28 -16.91
C GLU A 321 4.59 9.90 -15.48
N ILE A 322 3.30 9.54 -15.33
CA ILE A 322 2.93 8.49 -14.38
C ILE A 322 3.28 7.21 -15.11
N TYR A 323 4.40 6.58 -14.75
CA TYR A 323 4.96 5.55 -15.60
C TYR A 323 3.93 4.52 -16.06
N ARG A 324 3.60 4.56 -17.35
CA ARG A 324 2.98 3.42 -18.02
C ARG A 324 4.05 2.33 -18.13
N LEU A 325 3.64 1.07 -18.27
CA LEU A 325 4.55 -0.08 -18.41
C LEU A 325 5.68 0.19 -19.43
N ASP A 326 5.37 0.89 -20.52
CA ASP A 326 6.28 1.20 -21.63
C ASP A 326 7.38 2.21 -21.30
N GLU A 327 7.16 3.06 -20.30
CA GLU A 327 8.13 4.06 -19.85
C GLU A 327 9.07 3.46 -18.79
N VAL A 328 8.53 2.55 -17.95
CA VAL A 328 9.36 1.65 -17.13
C VAL A 328 10.28 0.80 -18.01
N ILE A 329 9.79 0.33 -19.17
CA ILE A 329 10.61 -0.39 -20.17
C ILE A 329 11.78 0.47 -20.65
N LYS A 330 11.55 1.74 -20.99
CA LYS A 330 12.62 2.65 -21.46
C LYS A 330 13.66 2.96 -20.38
N LEU A 331 13.25 3.14 -19.12
CA LEU A 331 14.21 3.37 -18.02
C LEU A 331 15.24 2.24 -17.89
N PHE A 332 14.80 1.01 -18.18
CA PHE A 332 15.62 -0.19 -18.05
C PHE A 332 16.28 -0.65 -19.35
N SER A 333 15.91 -0.09 -20.51
CA SER A 333 16.48 -0.45 -21.82
C SER A 333 17.93 -0.04 -22.03
N ASP A 334 18.48 0.80 -21.15
CA ASP A 334 19.89 1.19 -21.20
C ASP A 334 20.75 0.39 -20.21
N ILE A 335 20.18 -0.63 -19.55
CA ILE A 335 20.91 -1.53 -18.65
C ILE A 335 21.23 -2.79 -19.46
N PRO A 336 22.49 -3.00 -19.90
CA PRO A 336 22.82 -4.06 -20.86
C PRO A 336 22.34 -5.46 -20.44
N ILE A 337 22.48 -5.81 -19.17
CA ILE A 337 22.07 -7.13 -18.65
C ILE A 337 20.55 -7.36 -18.69
N LEU A 338 19.74 -6.29 -18.70
CA LEU A 338 18.29 -6.37 -18.86
C LEU A 338 17.86 -6.42 -20.33
N ASN A 339 18.66 -5.86 -21.25
CA ASN A 339 18.37 -5.90 -22.69
C ASN A 339 18.39 -7.33 -23.24
N GLU A 340 19.22 -8.18 -22.66
CA GLU A 340 19.32 -9.60 -23.02
C GLU A 340 18.07 -10.42 -22.66
N GLN A 341 17.11 -9.84 -21.94
CA GLN A 341 15.96 -10.55 -21.36
C GLN A 341 14.69 -10.43 -22.22
N GLY A 342 14.77 -9.67 -23.32
CA GLY A 342 13.65 -9.36 -24.21
C GLY A 342 12.71 -8.29 -23.65
N LYS A 343 11.49 -8.21 -24.19
CA LYS A 343 10.53 -7.16 -23.82
C LYS A 343 9.82 -7.46 -22.49
N ILE A 344 9.51 -6.41 -21.73
CA ILE A 344 8.66 -6.56 -20.53
C ILE A 344 7.22 -6.87 -20.97
N LYS A 345 6.71 -8.01 -20.51
CA LYS A 345 5.33 -8.47 -20.73
C LYS A 345 4.36 -7.94 -19.66
N LYS A 346 4.82 -7.84 -18.40
CA LYS A 346 3.94 -7.52 -17.27
C LYS A 346 4.72 -7.01 -16.06
N ILE A 347 4.15 -6.05 -15.33
CA ILE A 347 4.63 -5.65 -14.00
C ILE A 347 3.53 -5.90 -12.96
N LYS A 348 3.91 -6.40 -11.79
CA LYS A 348 3.04 -6.59 -10.61
C LYS A 348 3.74 -6.02 -9.38
N GLY A 349 3.20 -5.00 -8.77
CA GLY A 349 3.69 -4.43 -7.51
C GLY A 349 2.61 -3.55 -6.87
N PRO A 350 2.87 -2.98 -5.68
CA PRO A 350 1.95 -2.05 -5.06
C PRO A 350 1.84 -0.78 -5.92
N LEU A 351 0.64 -0.20 -5.97
CA LEU A 351 0.37 1.03 -6.74
C LEU A 351 1.08 2.25 -6.12
N HIS A 352 1.42 2.16 -4.83
CA HIS A 352 2.17 3.16 -4.08
C HIS A 352 3.41 2.49 -3.48
N GLY A 353 4.58 3.07 -3.71
CA GLY A 353 5.79 2.62 -3.05
C GLY A 353 5.86 3.14 -1.61
N THR A 354 6.06 2.26 -0.64
CA THR A 354 6.47 2.60 0.73
C THR A 354 7.95 2.22 0.94
N PHE A 355 8.49 2.32 2.16
CA PHE A 355 9.80 1.75 2.51
C PHE A 355 9.94 0.33 1.94
N ASN A 356 11.06 0.03 1.25
CA ASN A 356 11.37 -1.27 0.65
C ASN A 356 10.30 -1.80 -0.32
N THR A 357 9.98 -1.03 -1.36
CA THR A 357 8.97 -1.43 -2.35
C THR A 357 9.50 -2.46 -3.33
N ASN A 358 8.75 -3.55 -3.50
CA ASN A 358 9.10 -4.61 -4.46
C ASN A 358 8.12 -4.65 -5.64
N TYR A 359 8.65 -4.69 -6.86
CA TYR A 359 7.89 -4.95 -8.09
C TYR A 359 8.38 -6.23 -8.74
N ARG A 360 7.44 -7.08 -9.13
CA ARG A 360 7.71 -8.26 -9.95
C ARG A 360 7.55 -7.89 -11.41
N VAL A 361 8.59 -8.09 -12.19
CA VAL A 361 8.65 -7.70 -13.61
C VAL A 361 8.87 -8.96 -14.44
N ASN A 362 7.96 -9.20 -15.38
CA ASN A 362 8.00 -10.34 -16.29
C ASN A 362 8.54 -9.85 -17.63
N PHE A 363 9.67 -10.41 -18.03
CA PHE A 363 10.26 -10.25 -19.35
C PHE A 363 9.77 -11.35 -20.31
N GLU A 364 10.27 -11.35 -21.53
CA GLU A 364 9.92 -12.37 -22.53
C GLU A 364 10.42 -13.74 -22.11
N ASP A 365 11.68 -13.78 -21.64
CA ASP A 365 12.43 -15.01 -21.34
C ASP A 365 12.71 -15.19 -19.83
N SER A 366 12.37 -14.20 -19.00
CA SER A 366 12.71 -14.22 -17.57
C SER A 366 11.72 -13.45 -16.69
N GLN A 367 11.91 -13.54 -15.38
CA GLN A 367 11.12 -12.82 -14.39
C GLN A 367 12.03 -12.36 -13.25
N PHE A 368 11.93 -11.10 -12.87
CA PHE A 368 12.76 -10.48 -11.85
C PHE A 368 11.93 -9.79 -10.77
N LEU A 369 12.57 -9.55 -9.63
CA LEU A 369 12.09 -8.71 -8.56
C LEU A 369 12.94 -7.44 -8.48
N PHE A 370 12.30 -6.29 -8.67
CA PHE A 370 12.88 -4.97 -8.55
C PHE A 370 12.58 -4.45 -7.16
N ARG A 371 13.62 -4.19 -6.37
CA ARG A 371 13.53 -3.72 -4.98
C ARG A 371 14.00 -2.28 -4.92
N PHE A 372 13.10 -1.35 -4.65
CA PHE A 372 13.40 0.07 -4.49
C PHE A 372 13.52 0.43 -3.01
N ARG A 373 14.62 1.08 -2.65
CA ARG A 373 14.87 1.61 -1.31
C ARG A 373 14.48 3.09 -1.34
N THR A 374 13.31 3.40 -0.77
CA THR A 374 12.56 4.66 -0.92
C THR A 374 12.67 5.60 0.30
N SER A 375 13.49 5.27 1.29
CA SER A 375 13.63 6.04 2.54
C SER A 375 14.73 7.09 2.47
N GLU A 376 14.43 8.32 2.88
CA GLU A 376 15.44 9.35 3.21
C GLU A 376 16.03 9.18 4.62
N SER A 377 15.33 8.52 5.54
CA SER A 377 15.75 8.33 6.93
C SER A 377 16.86 7.28 7.12
N PHE A 378 17.12 6.46 6.09
CA PHE A 378 18.15 5.42 6.09
C PHE A 378 18.91 5.40 4.76
N PRO A 379 19.74 6.42 4.47
CA PRO A 379 20.38 6.60 3.16
C PRO A 379 21.39 5.50 2.78
N TYR A 380 21.70 4.56 3.69
CA TYR A 380 22.74 3.52 3.51
C TYR A 380 22.33 2.10 3.93
N GLU A 381 21.07 1.83 4.32
CA GLU A 381 20.72 0.46 4.72
C GLU A 381 20.46 -0.48 3.52
N ASN A 382 21.23 -1.58 3.54
CA ASN A 382 21.03 -2.90 2.92
C ASN A 382 21.51 -3.19 1.48
N ILE A 383 21.89 -2.23 0.64
CA ILE A 383 22.45 -2.64 -0.67
C ILE A 383 23.88 -3.21 -0.55
N VAL A 384 24.70 -2.70 0.37
CA VAL A 384 26.03 -3.26 0.67
C VAL A 384 25.92 -4.70 1.16
N LYS A 385 24.90 -4.99 1.99
CA LYS A 385 24.59 -6.34 2.44
C LYS A 385 24.30 -7.25 1.24
N GLU A 386 23.43 -6.85 0.33
CA GLU A 386 23.14 -7.64 -0.89
C GLU A 386 24.38 -7.78 -1.79
N LYS A 387 25.14 -6.71 -2.01
CA LYS A 387 26.37 -6.70 -2.82
C LYS A 387 27.43 -7.68 -2.34
N LEU A 388 27.50 -7.95 -1.03
CA LEU A 388 28.50 -8.85 -0.44
C LEU A 388 27.97 -10.29 -0.27
N LEU A 389 26.71 -10.45 0.10
CA LEU A 389 26.10 -11.77 0.32
C LEU A 389 26.23 -12.66 -0.91
N PHE A 390 25.84 -12.15 -2.08
CA PHE A 390 25.82 -12.94 -3.31
C PHE A 390 27.24 -13.43 -3.68
N PRO A 391 28.29 -12.58 -3.67
CA PRO A 391 29.67 -13.02 -3.77
C PRO A 391 30.10 -14.06 -2.73
N PHE A 392 29.73 -13.91 -1.46
CA PHE A 392 30.08 -14.87 -0.41
C PHE A 392 29.40 -16.24 -0.59
N LEU A 393 28.16 -16.24 -1.08
CA LEU A 393 27.46 -17.46 -1.48
C LEU A 393 28.07 -18.11 -2.74
N GLY A 394 28.89 -17.37 -3.49
CA GLY A 394 29.66 -17.86 -4.62
C GLY A 394 31.11 -18.12 -4.23
N ASP A 395 32.03 -17.38 -4.85
CA ASP A 395 33.48 -17.64 -4.82
C ASP A 395 34.29 -16.62 -4.02
N LEU A 396 33.65 -15.60 -3.44
CA LEU A 396 34.37 -14.59 -2.68
C LEU A 396 34.87 -15.18 -1.36
N ASN A 397 36.19 -15.24 -1.21
CA ASN A 397 36.81 -15.57 0.07
C ASN A 397 36.57 -14.43 1.07
N PRO A 398 35.95 -14.69 2.24
CA PRO A 398 35.68 -13.70 3.28
C PRO A 398 36.89 -12.93 3.81
N ASN A 399 38.10 -13.44 3.61
CA ASN A 399 39.35 -12.80 4.03
C ASN A 399 40.02 -11.97 2.92
N SER A 400 39.40 -11.85 1.74
CA SER A 400 39.90 -11.03 0.63
C SER A 400 39.53 -9.56 0.78
N PHE A 401 40.01 -8.90 1.84
CA PHE A 401 39.59 -7.55 2.24
C PHE A 401 39.69 -6.50 1.12
N LYS A 402 40.73 -6.57 0.27
CA LYS A 402 40.85 -5.67 -0.89
C LYS A 402 39.68 -5.81 -1.89
N LYS A 403 39.24 -7.04 -2.15
CA LYS A 403 38.10 -7.31 -3.04
C LYS A 403 36.78 -6.88 -2.40
N ILE A 404 36.64 -7.12 -1.09
CA ILE A 404 35.47 -6.71 -0.32
C ILE A 404 35.34 -5.18 -0.34
N ASP A 405 36.42 -4.44 -0.09
CA ASP A 405 36.45 -2.98 -0.16
C ASP A 405 36.10 -2.45 -1.56
N GLN A 406 36.58 -3.11 -2.62
CA GLN A 406 36.20 -2.78 -4.00
C GLN A 406 34.70 -2.97 -4.26
N ILE A 407 34.11 -4.07 -3.77
CA ILE A 407 32.67 -4.32 -3.90
C ILE A 407 31.89 -3.27 -3.12
N ILE A 408 32.26 -2.98 -1.88
CA ILE A 408 31.60 -1.95 -1.06
C ILE A 408 31.59 -0.60 -1.78
N LYS A 409 32.71 -0.19 -2.39
CA LYS A 409 32.84 1.10 -3.08
C LYS A 409 32.16 1.18 -4.46
N SER A 410 31.84 0.04 -5.07
CA SER A 410 31.17 0.04 -6.38
C SER A 410 29.74 0.59 -6.28
N GLN A 411 29.37 1.57 -7.10
CA GLN A 411 28.03 2.18 -7.05
C GLN A 411 27.02 1.53 -8.00
N LYS A 412 27.49 0.73 -8.95
CA LYS A 412 26.65 -0.02 -9.89
C LYS A 412 27.33 -1.33 -10.27
N GLY A 413 26.55 -2.36 -10.56
CA GLY A 413 27.10 -3.65 -10.96
C GLY A 413 26.06 -4.75 -11.00
N SER A 414 26.56 -5.99 -11.10
CA SER A 414 25.77 -7.22 -11.10
C SER A 414 26.59 -8.35 -10.48
N TYR A 415 25.92 -9.41 -10.05
CA TYR A 415 26.55 -10.66 -9.63
C TYR A 415 25.70 -11.86 -10.07
N ILE A 416 26.17 -12.55 -11.10
CA ILE A 416 25.55 -13.74 -11.66
C ILE A 416 26.38 -14.96 -11.27
N PHE A 417 25.74 -15.96 -10.66
CA PHE A 417 26.41 -17.20 -10.28
C PHE A 417 26.84 -18.00 -11.51
N ASN A 418 28.02 -18.61 -11.43
CA ASN A 418 28.50 -19.50 -12.48
C ASN A 418 27.66 -20.78 -12.51
N LYS A 419 27.12 -21.17 -13.68
CA LYS A 419 26.34 -22.41 -13.83
C LYS A 419 27.11 -23.68 -13.43
N GLN A 420 28.43 -23.69 -13.63
CA GLN A 420 29.31 -24.80 -13.25
C GLN A 420 29.65 -24.81 -11.75
N LYS A 421 29.47 -23.67 -11.07
CA LYS A 421 29.72 -23.50 -9.64
C LYS A 421 28.54 -22.73 -9.03
N PRO A 422 27.41 -23.42 -8.81
CA PRO A 422 26.19 -22.80 -8.32
C PRO A 422 26.38 -22.21 -6.92
N PRO A 423 25.49 -21.33 -6.46
CA PRO A 423 25.57 -20.77 -5.12
C PRO A 423 25.57 -21.89 -4.06
N LYS A 424 26.26 -21.64 -2.94
CA LYS A 424 26.33 -22.56 -1.79
C LYS A 424 24.93 -22.93 -1.25
N VAL A 425 23.95 -22.03 -1.36
CA VAL A 425 22.55 -22.29 -1.02
C VAL A 425 21.62 -21.83 -2.15
N PRO A 426 20.41 -22.41 -2.27
CA PRO A 426 19.43 -21.98 -3.25
C PRO A 426 19.07 -20.49 -3.08
N ILE A 427 19.46 -19.67 -4.04
CA ILE A 427 19.13 -18.24 -4.12
C ILE A 427 19.13 -17.82 -5.60
N GLY A 428 18.46 -16.73 -5.92
CA GLY A 428 18.51 -16.10 -7.23
C GLY A 428 19.82 -15.38 -7.52
N ASN A 429 20.00 -14.85 -8.73
CA ASN A 429 21.11 -13.94 -9.05
C ASN A 429 20.80 -12.48 -8.62
N LEU A 430 21.85 -11.69 -8.40
CA LEU A 430 21.77 -10.24 -8.29
C LEU A 430 21.98 -9.65 -9.69
N ILE A 431 20.89 -9.49 -10.42
CA ILE A 431 20.89 -9.06 -11.82
C ILE A 431 21.50 -7.67 -11.96
N TYR A 432 21.11 -6.72 -11.11
CA TYR A 432 21.64 -5.37 -11.17
C TYR A 432 21.48 -4.65 -9.83
N TYR A 433 22.38 -3.73 -9.54
CA TYR A 433 22.23 -2.77 -8.45
C TYR A 433 22.70 -1.38 -8.90
N ASP A 434 22.07 -0.33 -8.37
CA ASP A 434 22.41 1.06 -8.65
C ASP A 434 22.22 1.94 -7.41
N GLU A 435 23.30 2.60 -7.01
CA GLU A 435 23.36 3.54 -5.89
C GLU A 435 23.50 5.00 -6.37
N THR A 436 23.70 5.21 -7.68
CA THR A 436 24.05 6.53 -8.24
C THR A 436 22.88 7.50 -8.28
N LYS A 437 21.65 6.95 -8.26
CA LYS A 437 20.40 7.69 -8.47
C LYS A 437 20.33 8.45 -9.81
N GLN A 438 21.20 8.15 -10.77
CA GLN A 438 21.27 8.84 -12.06
C GLN A 438 20.16 8.39 -13.02
N LYS A 439 19.85 7.09 -13.06
CA LYS A 439 18.80 6.54 -13.93
C LYS A 439 17.41 6.65 -13.33
N ILE A 440 17.31 6.37 -12.04
CA ILE A 440 16.08 6.41 -11.26
C ILE A 440 16.44 7.13 -9.96
N PRO A 441 15.61 8.05 -9.44
CA PRO A 441 15.91 8.83 -8.23
C PRO A 441 15.87 8.00 -6.93
N TYR A 442 16.12 6.68 -6.99
CA TYR A 442 16.13 5.76 -5.87
C TYR A 442 17.33 4.81 -5.95
N ILE A 443 17.77 4.33 -4.79
CA ILE A 443 18.69 3.17 -4.74
C ILE A 443 17.85 1.93 -4.99
N PHE A 444 18.31 1.04 -5.88
CA PHE A 444 17.54 -0.17 -6.20
C PHE A 444 18.42 -1.37 -6.53
N THR A 445 17.84 -2.56 -6.32
CA THR A 445 18.37 -3.83 -6.79
C THR A 445 17.36 -4.57 -7.63
N ILE A 446 17.87 -5.39 -8.54
CA ILE A 446 17.10 -6.30 -9.38
C ILE A 446 17.66 -7.69 -9.12
N ILE A 447 16.81 -8.61 -8.69
CA ILE A 447 17.18 -10.00 -8.40
C ILE A 447 16.28 -10.96 -9.16
N ASP A 448 16.70 -12.20 -9.33
CA ASP A 448 15.84 -13.24 -9.89
C ASP A 448 14.55 -13.43 -9.09
N TYR A 449 13.43 -13.59 -9.81
CA TYR A 449 12.20 -14.01 -9.17
C TYR A 449 12.23 -15.52 -8.91
N ILE A 450 12.22 -15.90 -7.63
CA ILE A 450 12.21 -17.30 -7.23
C ILE A 450 10.78 -17.85 -7.30
N HIS A 451 10.54 -18.75 -8.24
CA HIS A 451 9.24 -19.39 -8.42
C HIS A 451 8.96 -20.44 -7.33
N GLY A 452 7.77 -20.36 -6.72
CA GLY A 452 7.27 -21.33 -5.75
C GLY A 452 6.24 -20.69 -4.82
N LYS A 453 5.97 -21.35 -3.69
CA LYS A 453 5.19 -20.80 -2.58
C LYS A 453 6.04 -20.80 -1.31
N PRO A 454 5.84 -19.85 -0.38
CA PRO A 454 6.39 -19.95 0.97
C PRO A 454 6.06 -21.29 1.62
N MET A 455 7.04 -21.90 2.30
CA MET A 455 6.90 -23.23 2.90
C MET A 455 5.77 -23.30 3.92
N ASN A 456 5.57 -22.25 4.72
CA ASN A 456 4.46 -22.18 5.68
C ASN A 456 3.09 -22.30 5.01
N GLN A 457 2.92 -21.77 3.79
CA GLN A 457 1.67 -21.90 3.03
C GLN A 457 1.45 -23.34 2.54
N ILE A 458 2.50 -24.03 2.12
CA ILE A 458 2.41 -25.45 1.73
C ILE A 458 2.04 -26.30 2.95
N ILE A 459 2.72 -26.11 4.08
CA ILE A 459 2.42 -26.85 5.31
C ILE A 459 0.97 -26.62 5.74
N LYS A 460 0.53 -25.36 5.79
CA LYS A 460 -0.86 -25.00 6.10
C LYS A 460 -1.86 -25.69 5.17
N GLN A 461 -1.61 -25.72 3.86
CA GLN A 461 -2.47 -26.41 2.88
C GLN A 461 -2.61 -27.92 3.14
N TYR A 462 -1.57 -28.60 3.62
CA TYR A 462 -1.65 -30.03 3.98
C TYR A 462 -2.43 -30.23 5.27
N LEU A 463 -2.14 -29.42 6.30
CA LEU A 463 -2.83 -29.49 7.59
C LEU A 463 -4.34 -29.22 7.44
N GLU A 464 -4.74 -28.21 6.66
CA GLU A 464 -6.15 -27.90 6.37
C GLU A 464 -6.88 -29.04 5.63
N LYS A 465 -6.14 -29.88 4.89
CA LYS A 465 -6.68 -31.06 4.19
C LYS A 465 -6.57 -32.34 5.01
N ASN A 466 -6.20 -32.25 6.30
CA ASN A 466 -5.92 -33.40 7.17
C ASN A 466 -4.88 -34.38 6.58
N GLN A 467 -3.94 -33.88 5.78
CA GLN A 467 -2.85 -34.67 5.21
C GLN A 467 -1.65 -34.70 6.15
N SER A 468 -0.98 -35.84 6.21
CA SER A 468 0.22 -35.99 7.06
C SER A 468 1.37 -35.13 6.54
N ILE A 469 1.96 -34.36 7.45
CA ILE A 469 3.20 -33.61 7.25
C ILE A 469 4.45 -34.38 7.69
N THR A 470 4.31 -35.65 8.07
CA THR A 470 5.43 -36.54 8.48
C THR A 470 5.75 -37.60 7.43
N THR A 471 5.27 -37.40 6.20
CA THR A 471 5.61 -38.25 5.05
C THR A 471 7.08 -38.11 4.68
N THR A 472 7.63 -39.09 3.96
CA THR A 472 9.02 -39.06 3.44
C THR A 472 9.34 -37.77 2.69
N LYS A 473 8.35 -37.21 2.00
CA LYS A 473 8.44 -35.95 1.28
C LYS A 473 8.81 -34.77 2.18
N PHE A 474 8.14 -34.64 3.32
CA PHE A 474 8.41 -33.59 4.31
C PHE A 474 9.69 -33.88 5.09
N LEU A 475 9.95 -35.14 5.45
CA LEU A 475 11.21 -35.51 6.11
C LEU A 475 12.41 -35.10 5.22
N ASN A 476 12.36 -35.40 3.92
CA ASN A 476 13.38 -34.96 2.96
C ASN A 476 13.47 -33.44 2.84
N LEU A 477 12.34 -32.72 2.86
CA LEU A 477 12.34 -31.26 2.87
C LEU A 477 13.11 -30.71 4.08
N PHE A 478 12.80 -31.19 5.29
CA PHE A 478 13.46 -30.74 6.51
C PHE A 478 14.94 -31.15 6.55
N SER A 479 15.30 -32.33 6.07
CA SER A 479 16.71 -32.69 5.89
C SER A 479 17.44 -31.77 4.91
N ASN A 480 16.81 -31.40 3.79
CA ASN A 480 17.40 -30.45 2.83
C ASN A 480 17.53 -29.04 3.42
N LEU A 481 16.63 -28.62 4.31
CA LEU A 481 16.76 -27.35 5.04
C LEU A 481 17.99 -27.37 5.94
N GLY A 482 18.17 -28.44 6.72
CA GLY A 482 19.34 -28.62 7.58
C GLY A 482 20.65 -28.58 6.79
N GLU A 483 20.69 -29.24 5.63
CA GLU A 483 21.85 -29.22 4.73
C GLU A 483 22.14 -27.81 4.15
N ASN A 484 21.10 -27.09 3.72
CA ASN A 484 21.27 -25.73 3.18
C ASN A 484 21.75 -24.76 4.26
N LEU A 485 21.19 -24.83 5.47
CA LEU A 485 21.65 -23.99 6.56
C LEU A 485 23.10 -24.32 6.94
N ALA A 486 23.47 -25.60 6.93
CA ALA A 486 24.84 -26.02 7.14
C ALA A 486 25.81 -25.45 6.09
N LYS A 487 25.43 -25.47 4.81
CA LYS A 487 26.20 -24.86 3.71
C LYS A 487 26.33 -23.34 3.83
N LEU A 488 25.30 -22.66 4.31
CA LEU A 488 25.36 -21.21 4.59
C LEU A 488 26.41 -20.92 5.66
N HIS A 489 26.34 -21.64 6.77
CA HIS A 489 27.28 -21.49 7.89
C HIS A 489 28.70 -21.99 7.56
N ASP A 490 28.96 -22.49 6.35
CA ASP A 490 30.29 -22.86 5.87
C ASP A 490 31.10 -21.65 5.36
N ILE A 491 30.44 -20.51 5.26
CA ILE A 491 31.10 -19.24 4.94
C ILE A 491 31.61 -18.64 6.25
N LYS A 492 32.90 -18.84 6.51
CA LYS A 492 33.58 -18.44 7.76
C LYS A 492 34.40 -17.16 7.60
N PHE A 493 34.41 -16.35 8.64
CA PHE A 493 35.24 -15.15 8.78
C PHE A 493 36.34 -15.37 9.82
N ASP A 494 37.42 -14.60 9.73
CA ASP A 494 38.54 -14.66 10.69
C ASP A 494 38.29 -13.85 11.99
N SER A 495 37.14 -13.19 12.09
CA SER A 495 36.71 -12.36 13.21
C SER A 495 35.20 -12.12 13.13
N PHE A 496 34.61 -11.73 14.26
CA PHE A 496 33.30 -11.08 14.28
C PHE A 496 33.43 -9.60 13.93
N TYR A 497 32.32 -9.05 13.42
CA TYR A 497 32.19 -7.64 13.05
C TYR A 497 30.81 -7.15 13.45
N GLU A 498 30.73 -5.91 13.93
CA GLU A 498 29.46 -5.28 14.31
C GLU A 498 28.66 -4.86 13.08
N LYS A 499 29.32 -4.25 12.09
CA LYS A 499 28.74 -3.93 10.78
C LYS A 499 29.45 -4.70 9.68
N ILE A 500 28.70 -5.06 8.63
CA ILE A 500 29.26 -5.71 7.43
C ILE A 500 30.28 -4.81 6.71
N THR A 501 30.16 -3.49 6.84
CA THR A 501 31.14 -2.52 6.32
C THR A 501 32.48 -2.55 7.05
N ASP A 502 32.54 -3.17 8.24
CA ASP A 502 33.76 -3.21 9.06
C ASP A 502 34.65 -4.42 8.73
N ILE A 503 34.25 -5.27 7.80
CA ILE A 503 35.02 -6.46 7.39
C ILE A 503 36.42 -6.02 6.93
N GLY A 504 37.44 -6.64 7.51
CA GLY A 504 38.85 -6.29 7.27
C GLY A 504 39.37 -5.11 8.09
N SER A 505 38.57 -4.54 9.00
CA SER A 505 39.05 -3.58 9.98
C SER A 505 40.03 -4.23 10.95
N LYS A 506 40.98 -3.43 11.47
CA LYS A 506 42.06 -3.90 12.37
C LYS A 506 41.56 -4.33 13.75
N ARG A 507 40.38 -3.83 14.16
CA ARG A 507 39.82 -4.11 15.49
C ARG A 507 38.94 -5.35 15.40
N LYS A 508 39.51 -6.49 15.77
CA LYS A 508 38.75 -7.73 15.95
C LYS A 508 37.86 -7.61 17.19
N LYS A 509 36.65 -8.16 17.11
CA LYS A 509 35.72 -8.32 18.24
C LYS A 509 35.46 -9.80 18.49
N THR A 510 35.27 -10.15 19.75
CA THR A 510 34.68 -11.43 20.14
C THR A 510 33.16 -11.39 19.97
N TRP A 511 32.53 -12.56 19.88
CA TRP A 511 31.07 -12.62 19.87
C TRP A 511 30.46 -12.09 21.15
N PHE A 512 31.08 -12.42 22.29
CA PHE A 512 30.67 -11.94 23.61
C PHE A 512 30.63 -10.42 23.69
N GLU A 513 31.66 -9.71 23.22
CA GLU A 513 31.66 -8.23 23.22
C GLU A 513 30.48 -7.63 22.42
N ILE A 514 30.11 -8.25 21.30
CA ILE A 514 28.99 -7.79 20.47
C ILE A 514 27.66 -8.05 21.16
N ILE A 515 27.46 -9.27 21.65
CA ILE A 515 26.20 -9.67 22.28
C ILE A 515 26.01 -9.04 23.65
N ASN A 516 27.06 -8.85 24.45
CA ASN A 516 26.97 -8.20 25.74
C ASN A 516 26.51 -6.74 25.59
N ALA A 517 27.07 -6.00 24.62
CA ALA A 517 26.63 -4.64 24.33
C ALA A 517 25.17 -4.59 23.87
N GLU A 518 24.76 -5.55 23.03
CA GLU A 518 23.37 -5.69 22.57
C GLU A 518 22.43 -6.01 23.74
N LEU A 519 22.81 -6.97 24.59
CA LEU A 519 22.06 -7.40 25.76
C LEU A 519 21.89 -6.27 26.79
N GLU A 520 22.97 -5.54 27.11
CA GLU A 520 22.93 -4.39 28.03
C GLU A 520 21.93 -3.33 27.54
N TYR A 521 21.93 -3.03 26.24
CA TYR A 521 20.98 -2.11 25.64
C TYR A 521 19.53 -2.60 25.78
N GLU A 522 19.26 -3.86 25.40
CA GLU A 522 17.91 -4.42 25.45
C GLU A 522 17.39 -4.55 26.89
N ILE A 523 18.24 -4.85 27.87
CA ILE A 523 17.87 -4.84 29.29
C ILE A 523 17.51 -3.41 29.73
N GLN A 524 18.29 -2.41 29.34
CA GLN A 524 18.00 -1.02 29.69
C GLN A 524 16.68 -0.54 29.11
N GLU A 525 16.38 -0.88 27.85
CA GLU A 525 15.09 -0.59 27.22
C GLU A 525 13.94 -1.33 27.92
N ALA A 526 14.13 -2.61 28.26
CA ALA A 526 13.11 -3.39 28.97
C ALA A 526 12.81 -2.81 30.36
N LYS A 527 13.83 -2.28 31.06
CA LYS A 527 13.68 -1.57 32.34
C LYS A 527 12.84 -0.30 32.19
N LYS A 528 13.05 0.48 31.13
CA LYS A 528 12.22 1.66 30.83
C LYS A 528 10.77 1.27 30.57
N SER A 529 10.58 0.16 29.86
CA SER A 529 9.29 -0.41 29.50
C SER A 529 8.65 -1.29 30.59
N LYS A 530 9.24 -1.32 31.80
CA LYS A 530 8.72 -2.02 33.00
C LYS A 530 8.35 -3.49 32.76
N LEU A 531 9.15 -4.22 31.98
CA LEU A 531 8.97 -5.66 31.81
C LEU A 531 9.03 -6.37 33.19
N GLU A 532 8.13 -7.32 33.42
CA GLU A 532 8.18 -8.18 34.62
C GLU A 532 9.35 -9.18 34.53
N ASN A 533 9.87 -9.64 35.67
CA ASN A 533 10.96 -10.63 35.75
C ASN A 533 12.30 -10.22 35.09
N ILE A 534 12.58 -8.92 34.93
CA ILE A 534 13.85 -8.45 34.33
C ILE A 534 15.07 -8.98 35.09
N LYS A 535 15.01 -9.05 36.42
CA LYS A 535 16.14 -9.52 37.22
C LYS A 535 16.46 -10.98 36.91
N GLU A 536 15.43 -11.80 36.76
CA GLU A 536 15.56 -13.21 36.40
C GLU A 536 16.09 -13.39 34.96
N ILE A 537 15.73 -12.48 34.04
CA ILE A 537 16.34 -12.40 32.71
C ILE A 537 17.84 -12.08 32.82
N GLU A 538 18.21 -11.07 33.61
CA GLU A 538 19.61 -10.70 33.86
C GLU A 538 20.40 -11.88 34.44
N ASP A 539 19.89 -12.49 35.52
CA ASP A 539 20.49 -13.63 36.20
C ASP A 539 20.67 -14.82 35.23
N TYR A 540 19.65 -15.11 34.40
CA TYR A 540 19.74 -16.16 33.39
C TYR A 540 20.87 -15.93 32.38
N PHE A 541 21.07 -14.70 31.90
CA PHE A 541 22.20 -14.40 31.00
C PHE A 541 23.54 -14.51 31.70
N MET A 542 23.65 -14.07 32.96
CA MET A 542 24.89 -14.21 33.75
C MET A 542 25.25 -15.68 33.98
N ASP A 543 24.27 -16.49 34.39
CA ASP A 543 24.46 -17.93 34.66
C ASP A 543 24.90 -18.71 33.42
N ASN A 544 24.53 -18.22 32.23
CA ASN A 544 24.84 -18.85 30.96
C ASN A 544 25.92 -18.12 30.14
N MET A 545 26.60 -17.12 30.72
CA MET A 545 27.58 -16.26 30.03
C MET A 545 28.72 -17.05 29.38
N ALA A 546 29.24 -18.07 30.07
CA ALA A 546 30.32 -18.91 29.55
C ALA A 546 29.97 -19.60 28.22
N LEU A 547 28.68 -19.91 27.97
CA LEU A 547 28.24 -20.50 26.71
C LEU A 547 28.33 -19.51 25.54
N ILE A 548 28.16 -18.21 25.80
CA ILE A 548 28.34 -17.15 24.79
C ILE A 548 29.83 -16.95 24.51
N GLU A 549 30.68 -16.99 25.53
CA GLU A 549 32.14 -16.85 25.38
C GLU A 549 32.78 -18.01 24.60
N GLU A 550 32.21 -19.22 24.69
CA GLU A 550 32.63 -20.39 23.91
C GLU A 550 32.42 -20.21 22.38
N GLU A 551 31.64 -19.22 21.94
CA GLU A 551 31.40 -18.95 20.52
C GLU A 551 32.55 -18.19 19.85
N ILE A 552 33.38 -18.93 19.12
CA ILE A 552 34.58 -18.39 18.45
C ILE A 552 34.51 -18.41 16.91
N GLU A 553 33.58 -19.17 16.33
CA GLU A 553 33.45 -19.29 14.87
C GLU A 553 32.46 -18.26 14.30
N ALA A 554 33.00 -17.25 13.62
CA ALA A 554 32.21 -16.27 12.89
C ALA A 554 31.74 -16.83 11.53
N VAL A 555 30.42 -16.89 11.32
CA VAL A 555 29.80 -17.41 10.09
C VAL A 555 28.78 -16.42 9.52
N VAL A 556 28.45 -16.57 8.23
CA VAL A 556 27.25 -15.92 7.67
C VAL A 556 26.02 -16.55 8.30
N VAL A 557 25.16 -15.73 8.90
CA VAL A 557 23.83 -16.13 9.36
C VAL A 557 22.76 -15.40 8.56
N HIS A 558 21.66 -16.07 8.26
CA HIS A 558 20.51 -15.47 7.59
C HIS A 558 19.77 -14.50 8.53
N ASN A 559 19.75 -14.82 9.83
CA ASN A 559 19.06 -14.12 10.93
C ASN A 559 17.52 -14.02 10.80
N ASP A 560 16.97 -14.62 9.75
CA ASP A 560 15.53 -14.74 9.50
C ASP A 560 15.20 -16.07 8.80
N TYR A 561 15.91 -17.13 9.17
CA TYR A 561 15.70 -18.47 8.61
C TYR A 561 14.41 -19.09 9.17
N GLN A 562 13.33 -19.08 8.38
CA GLN A 562 12.01 -19.55 8.80
C GLN A 562 11.12 -19.93 7.62
N ALA A 563 10.08 -20.73 7.86
CA ALA A 563 9.20 -21.28 6.83
C ALA A 563 8.61 -20.25 5.85
N GLN A 564 8.37 -19.01 6.28
CA GLN A 564 7.85 -17.95 5.39
C GLN A 564 8.88 -17.45 4.36
N ASN A 565 10.17 -17.58 4.67
CA ASN A 565 11.28 -17.10 3.85
C ASN A 565 11.94 -18.22 3.01
N ILE A 566 11.34 -19.41 3.04
CA ILE A 566 11.77 -20.56 2.24
C ILE A 566 10.74 -20.76 1.13
N ILE A 567 11.15 -20.53 -0.11
CA ILE A 567 10.31 -20.75 -1.28
C ILE A 567 10.46 -22.18 -1.75
N VAL A 568 9.34 -22.90 -1.85
CA VAL A 568 9.31 -24.31 -2.24
C VAL A 568 8.38 -24.57 -3.43
N LYS A 569 8.64 -25.66 -4.16
CA LYS A 569 7.72 -26.25 -5.13
C LYS A 569 7.27 -27.61 -4.66
N ASP A 570 5.96 -27.76 -4.55
CA ASP A 570 5.33 -29.03 -4.25
C ASP A 570 5.12 -29.82 -5.55
N GLU A 571 5.90 -30.88 -5.74
CA GLU A 571 5.85 -31.78 -6.89
C GLU A 571 5.40 -33.20 -6.46
N SER A 572 5.08 -34.07 -7.42
CA SER A 572 4.74 -35.46 -7.11
C SER A 572 5.92 -36.15 -6.41
N GLY A 573 5.72 -36.57 -5.15
CA GLY A 573 6.72 -37.28 -4.35
C GLY A 573 7.84 -36.46 -3.71
N ILE A 574 8.04 -35.17 -4.07
CA ILE A 574 9.09 -34.30 -3.48
C ILE A 574 8.61 -32.87 -3.26
N ILE A 575 9.02 -32.21 -2.16
CA ILE A 575 8.95 -30.75 -2.01
C ILE A 575 10.37 -30.22 -2.23
N ARG A 576 10.58 -29.48 -3.32
CA ARG A 576 11.90 -28.91 -3.66
C ARG A 576 12.03 -27.51 -3.07
N ILE A 577 13.19 -27.22 -2.47
CA ILE A 577 13.55 -25.84 -2.08
C ILE A 577 14.02 -25.13 -3.33
N ASN A 578 13.28 -24.10 -3.72
CA ASN A 578 13.55 -23.31 -4.90
C ASN A 578 14.37 -22.04 -4.59
N GLY A 579 14.33 -21.57 -3.35
CA GLY A 579 15.21 -20.50 -2.90
C GLY A 579 14.95 -20.04 -1.47
N LEU A 580 15.99 -19.47 -0.87
CA LEU A 580 15.95 -18.72 0.38
C LEU A 580 15.83 -17.22 0.03
N ILE A 581 14.94 -16.51 0.71
CA ILE A 581 14.66 -15.09 0.47
C ILE A 581 14.72 -14.29 1.78
N ASP A 582 14.68 -12.96 1.67
CA ASP A 582 14.65 -12.03 2.81
C ASP A 582 15.92 -12.06 3.68
N PHE A 583 17.08 -11.99 3.03
CA PHE A 583 18.36 -11.81 3.69
C PHE A 583 18.58 -10.35 4.18
N ASP A 584 17.57 -9.49 4.29
CA ASP A 584 17.79 -8.07 4.63
C ASP A 584 18.51 -7.90 6.00
N ASP A 585 18.32 -8.86 6.90
CA ASP A 585 18.97 -8.89 8.22
C ASP A 585 20.12 -9.91 8.34
N TRP A 586 20.66 -10.41 7.22
CA TRP A 586 21.84 -11.27 7.30
C TRP A 586 23.00 -10.53 7.98
N ARG A 587 23.80 -11.27 8.74
CA ARG A 587 24.96 -10.72 9.47
C ARG A 587 26.07 -11.76 9.64
N ILE A 588 27.19 -11.30 10.17
CA ILE A 588 28.25 -12.15 10.68
C ILE A 588 27.91 -12.46 12.13
N GLY A 589 27.76 -13.73 12.46
CA GLY A 589 27.32 -14.16 13.78
C GLY A 589 27.64 -15.62 14.04
N VAL A 590 26.84 -16.24 14.90
CA VAL A 590 27.02 -17.62 15.35
C VAL A 590 25.88 -18.50 14.86
N ARG A 591 26.19 -19.79 14.65
CA ARG A 591 25.29 -20.76 14.00
C ARG A 591 23.92 -20.86 14.64
N THR A 592 23.84 -20.73 15.96
CA THR A 592 22.62 -20.89 16.76
C THR A 592 21.58 -19.80 16.50
N LEU A 593 21.98 -18.63 15.97
CA LEU A 593 21.04 -17.54 15.67
C LEU A 593 19.95 -17.95 14.68
N ASP A 594 20.32 -18.67 13.62
CA ASP A 594 19.36 -19.13 12.60
C ASP A 594 18.38 -20.20 13.11
N PHE A 595 18.69 -20.83 14.24
CA PHE A 595 17.80 -21.79 14.88
C PHE A 595 16.71 -21.11 15.73
N VAL A 596 16.90 -19.86 16.16
CA VAL A 596 15.96 -19.16 17.06
C VAL A 596 14.58 -19.04 16.42
N LYS A 597 14.50 -18.31 15.30
CA LYS A 597 13.23 -18.09 14.59
C LYS A 597 12.73 -19.37 13.93
N PHE A 598 13.63 -20.22 13.40
CA PHE A 598 13.23 -21.51 12.84
C PHE A 598 12.55 -22.39 13.90
N ASN A 599 13.10 -22.47 15.10
CA ASN A 599 12.53 -23.27 16.18
C ASN A 599 11.18 -22.69 16.64
N LEU A 600 11.13 -21.39 16.96
CA LEU A 600 9.92 -20.74 17.47
C LEU A 600 8.79 -20.64 16.44
N GLN A 601 9.11 -20.19 15.23
CA GLN A 601 8.11 -19.85 14.20
C GLN A 601 7.84 -21.00 13.23
N THR A 602 8.66 -22.06 13.21
CA THR A 602 8.43 -23.23 12.37
C THR A 602 8.29 -24.50 13.20
N LEU A 603 9.37 -25.03 13.80
CA LEU A 603 9.35 -26.38 14.39
C LEU A 603 8.35 -26.52 15.54
N LYS A 604 8.33 -25.55 16.47
CA LYS A 604 7.45 -25.57 17.64
C LYS A 604 5.97 -25.48 17.26
N GLN A 605 5.65 -24.71 16.21
CA GLN A 605 4.27 -24.60 15.72
C GLN A 605 3.76 -25.91 15.12
N LEU A 606 4.66 -26.71 14.54
CA LEU A 606 4.30 -28.02 13.98
C LEU A 606 4.18 -29.09 15.07
N GLY A 607 5.02 -29.04 16.11
CA GLY A 607 4.99 -30.03 17.20
C GLY A 607 5.39 -31.45 16.78
N GLU A 608 6.00 -31.61 15.60
CA GLU A 608 6.32 -32.91 15.01
C GLU A 608 7.80 -33.27 15.20
N ILE A 609 8.07 -34.20 16.13
CA ILE A 609 9.44 -34.56 16.52
C ILE A 609 10.28 -35.10 15.35
N LYS A 610 9.66 -35.88 14.44
CA LYS A 610 10.35 -36.45 13.27
C LYS A 610 10.86 -35.39 12.31
N LEU A 611 10.17 -34.25 12.19
CA LEU A 611 10.61 -33.13 11.34
C LEU A 611 11.77 -32.38 11.99
N LYS A 612 11.74 -32.22 13.32
CA LYS A 612 12.87 -31.68 14.08
C LYS A 612 14.09 -32.59 13.90
N GLU A 613 13.97 -33.88 14.15
CA GLU A 613 15.05 -34.87 13.98
C GLU A 613 15.62 -34.83 12.54
N ALA A 614 14.76 -34.89 11.52
CA ALA A 614 15.20 -34.85 10.12
C ALA A 614 16.02 -33.60 9.77
N PHE A 615 15.68 -32.44 10.33
CA PHE A 615 16.43 -31.19 10.15
C PHE A 615 17.77 -31.19 10.91
N PHE A 616 17.72 -31.49 12.21
CA PHE A 616 18.87 -31.46 13.11
C PHE A 616 19.92 -32.50 12.70
N ASP A 617 19.51 -33.72 12.38
CA ASP A 617 20.41 -34.79 11.94
C ASP A 617 21.11 -34.44 10.63
N SER A 618 20.37 -33.83 9.69
CA SER A 618 20.95 -33.43 8.41
C SER A 618 21.94 -32.29 8.55
N TYR A 619 21.63 -31.29 9.38
CA TYR A 619 22.55 -30.21 9.71
C TYR A 619 23.83 -30.74 10.39
N ALA A 620 23.68 -31.62 11.38
CA ALA A 620 24.80 -32.20 12.14
C ALA A 620 25.77 -33.02 11.25
N ARG A 621 25.23 -33.81 10.31
CA ARG A 621 26.04 -34.63 9.38
C ARG A 621 27.02 -33.81 8.55
N TYR A 622 26.69 -32.57 8.22
CA TYR A 622 27.55 -31.71 7.40
C TYR A 622 28.75 -31.15 8.19
N TRP A 623 28.63 -31.07 9.52
CA TRP A 623 29.59 -30.38 10.39
C TRP A 623 30.41 -31.33 11.27
N ASN A 624 30.14 -32.64 11.23
CA ASN A 624 30.74 -33.64 12.13
C ASN A 624 30.65 -33.23 13.63
N HIS A 625 29.68 -32.36 13.95
CA HIS A 625 29.42 -31.82 15.27
C HIS A 625 28.09 -32.38 15.76
N THR A 626 28.08 -32.87 16.99
CA THR A 626 26.87 -33.28 17.67
C THR A 626 26.10 -32.03 18.09
N ILE A 627 24.80 -31.98 17.77
CA ILE A 627 23.91 -31.01 18.41
C ILE A 627 23.68 -31.53 19.82
N ASP A 628 24.49 -31.03 20.75
CA ASP A 628 24.51 -31.44 22.14
C ASP A 628 23.63 -30.52 23.01
N LYS A 629 23.54 -30.83 24.30
CA LYS A 629 22.77 -30.03 25.26
C LYS A 629 23.26 -28.58 25.36
N LYS A 630 24.56 -28.33 25.13
CA LYS A 630 25.10 -26.96 25.13
C LYS A 630 24.55 -26.18 23.94
N PHE A 631 24.50 -26.79 22.75
CA PHE A 631 23.93 -26.17 21.56
C PHE A 631 22.44 -25.83 21.75
N GLU A 632 21.65 -26.75 22.30
CA GLU A 632 20.24 -26.48 22.62
C GLU A 632 20.11 -25.34 23.64
N LYS A 633 20.95 -25.31 24.68
CA LYS A 633 20.95 -24.23 25.67
C LYS A 633 21.30 -22.87 25.04
N LYS A 634 22.25 -22.84 24.11
CA LYS A 634 22.58 -21.62 23.35
C LYS A 634 21.41 -21.12 22.52
N ILE A 635 20.62 -22.01 21.91
CA ILE A 635 19.39 -21.61 21.21
C ILE A 635 18.43 -20.92 22.20
N GLU A 636 18.26 -21.45 23.41
CA GLU A 636 17.40 -20.82 24.44
C GLU A 636 17.90 -19.42 24.83
N ILE A 637 19.20 -19.24 25.03
CA ILE A 637 19.83 -17.94 25.35
C ILE A 637 19.51 -16.92 24.25
N TYR A 638 19.79 -17.24 22.98
CA TYR A 638 19.53 -16.33 21.88
C TYR A 638 18.04 -16.15 21.59
N THR A 639 17.21 -17.14 21.95
CA THR A 639 15.75 -17.02 21.92
C THR A 639 15.27 -15.98 22.92
N LEU A 640 15.78 -16.02 24.17
CA LEU A 640 15.44 -15.03 25.19
C LEU A 640 15.85 -13.62 24.76
N LEU A 641 17.06 -13.46 24.19
CA LEU A 641 17.53 -12.17 23.69
C LEU A 641 16.65 -11.66 22.55
N TRP A 642 16.26 -12.53 21.61
CA TRP A 642 15.35 -12.16 20.53
C TRP A 642 13.97 -11.76 21.04
N LEU A 643 13.41 -12.47 22.03
CA LEU A 643 12.13 -12.13 22.66
C LEU A 643 12.19 -10.77 23.35
N LEU A 644 13.31 -10.43 24.00
CA LEU A 644 13.53 -9.13 24.63
C LEU A 644 13.52 -8.00 23.60
N LYS A 645 14.22 -8.18 22.47
CA LYS A 645 14.18 -7.23 21.34
C LYS A 645 12.78 -7.01 20.79
N VAL A 646 12.05 -8.11 20.57
CA VAL A 646 10.67 -8.04 20.07
C VAL A 646 9.80 -7.24 21.04
N TYR A 647 9.93 -7.48 22.35
CA TYR A 647 9.23 -6.72 23.37
C TYR A 647 9.55 -5.22 23.29
N ASN A 648 10.84 -4.84 23.27
CA ASN A 648 11.29 -3.45 23.27
C ASN A 648 10.91 -2.67 21.99
N SER A 649 10.84 -3.36 20.85
CA SER A 649 10.49 -2.74 19.55
C SER A 649 8.99 -2.54 19.32
N SER A 650 8.12 -2.99 20.23
CA SER A 650 6.67 -3.02 20.02
C SER A 650 5.91 -1.98 20.85
N GLU A 651 5.06 -1.18 20.20
CA GLU A 651 4.24 -0.14 20.87
C GLU A 651 2.85 -0.66 21.37
N ASP A 652 2.54 -1.96 21.25
CA ASP A 652 1.16 -2.47 21.31
C ASP A 652 0.96 -3.69 22.25
N THR A 653 -0.25 -3.85 22.79
CA THR A 653 -0.65 -4.82 23.86
C THR A 653 -0.82 -6.29 23.42
N LYS A 654 -0.39 -6.66 22.20
CA LYS A 654 -0.64 -8.00 21.60
C LYS A 654 0.25 -9.16 22.09
N TYR A 655 1.12 -8.96 23.09
CA TYR A 655 2.26 -9.87 23.34
C TYR A 655 2.13 -10.84 24.52
N LYS A 656 0.91 -11.12 25.03
CA LYS A 656 0.69 -12.23 25.98
C LYS A 656 1.35 -13.56 25.57
N PRO A 657 1.41 -13.96 24.28
CA PRO A 657 2.08 -15.21 23.88
C PRO A 657 3.59 -15.24 24.09
N TYR A 658 4.28 -14.09 24.03
CA TYR A 658 5.75 -14.05 24.11
C TYR A 658 6.25 -13.91 25.55
N LEU A 659 5.48 -13.26 26.43
CA LEU A 659 5.73 -13.29 27.87
C LEU A 659 5.66 -14.72 28.43
N PHE A 660 4.75 -15.55 27.90
CA PHE A 660 4.68 -16.97 28.24
C PHE A 660 5.96 -17.72 27.86
N GLU A 661 6.56 -17.41 26.70
CA GLU A 661 7.82 -18.03 26.26
C GLU A 661 9.01 -17.59 27.12
N ILE A 662 9.07 -16.31 27.50
CA ILE A 662 10.09 -15.80 28.42
C ILE A 662 10.00 -16.56 29.75
N LYS A 663 8.80 -16.64 30.35
CA LYS A 663 8.57 -17.39 31.59
C LYS A 663 8.95 -18.86 31.49
N LYS A 664 8.64 -19.50 30.36
CA LYS A 664 9.00 -20.89 30.10
C LYS A 664 10.51 -21.11 30.04
N ILE A 665 11.27 -20.20 29.41
CA ILE A 665 12.74 -20.30 29.34
C ILE A 665 13.36 -20.12 30.73
N LEU A 666 12.77 -19.25 31.55
CA LEU A 666 13.23 -18.96 32.91
C LEU A 666 12.73 -19.98 33.96
N ASP A 667 11.90 -20.95 33.57
CA ASP A 667 11.21 -21.87 34.48
C ASP A 667 10.41 -21.16 35.61
N ILE A 668 9.71 -20.07 35.27
CA ILE A 668 8.90 -19.25 36.19
C ILE A 668 7.40 -19.48 35.91
N ASN A 669 6.58 -19.54 36.96
CA ASN A 669 5.12 -19.76 36.88
C ASN A 669 4.31 -18.55 36.38
#